data_AF-A0A970KIH4-F1
#
_entry.id   AF-A0A970KIH4-F1
#
_cell.length_a   1.000
_cell.length_b   1.000
_cell.length_c   1.000
_cell.angle_alpha   90.00
_cell.angle_beta   90.00
_cell.angle_gamma   90.00
#
_symmetry.space_group_name_H-M   'P 1'
#
loop_
_entity.id
_entity.type
_entity.pdbx_description
1 polymer ?
#
loop_
_entity_poly.entity_id
_entity_poly.type
_entity_poly.pdbx_seq_one_letter_code
_entity_poly.pdbx_strand_id
1 'polypeptide(L)'
;TGQFRFSLENCTFVSNRLERAGSGGGEVVCAEVLTRATASGANSQVGLANCTFLSDGASAVVAQYGSDHSKTLAIVNTVISGPDSAYQPFSFVRPDLVSLLHCSIDPFAQLPEGLAATNSLQRDRVPLQPVAGPLGSTVYRPYARMPGLLDSCDVSTNSTSFLCQTYRYRTPGTTTWISLTPTIANVSQSAAFGPIPDTLQEPRFYGTFTRGAVQTVTDGTNGCVLVVRTKPLGAGGITADGIADERAYAQTFAAGTAPAPITATGHEGATFSGWYTTNDVLLSSNATYAPDALHEDTIIVARFEPARVAITFTIQGGDARFTDTLSDTITLQCAIGTAFPPVPAYEYSTDDYVFEGWDKPFPVYVPAEDATYIGTLFTTSLRIIHVVPEDEMPAGSDGSGSSWANASTNFPAAYADAGHYRGEVWVRQGRYHTGNILPLSNVALRGGFAGTESDAAEADPSLYKTIFSGDVNENNHWIHDKANKGSIWQDGVFTMPSIEWKPSGNNGDDIAYFFVSADNVTNCAVDGVTFTCFKNGVFQQLSYSTDVSLSRCDLLANNTGESGTVILTRGLIALRDCRFIGSPSMLNLSGSSTGTNLIEDCLFAYSYNGNHGMIRNTASTRLDIRRTTFTHNRDTSWWAHHAAALDYNGGSGTVEDCVFANHRSSTSSMGPVRIGQAGKAPLVEFIRCAFTNNVHDTGNHESSHAACVRILNSSSCIFRDCRFAGNTASVTTTNERSLASTVMVDAGYARFINTSFEDNVVDAPEGTTGSSIACIRTSGDSTCVALVNCAFLNNGTYVATNTPHSDVGFYGKGTLGIFNTVFDAGDVASYLAIRTSANTAAMVVSIVIDAPAPELPAGGIYTNVWHGKAPLRERMAEKEGYPAHLIVAASSPHARQGTPVWYAPDGRYYWYDAVTDPAKPWRRVLDKATSYASVAGLSLADAPVPDAFGQRRGVKRMPIGPVNPDDAGSLLILR
;
A
#
# COMPACT_ATOMS: atom_id res chain seq x y z
N THR A 1 5.87 -15.83 6.07
CA THR A 1 5.67 -14.56 6.79
C THR A 1 5.63 -14.86 8.28
N GLY A 2 6.72 -14.59 9.00
CA GLY A 2 6.84 -14.86 10.43
C GLY A 2 8.04 -14.14 11.04
N GLN A 3 8.01 -13.87 12.34
CA GLN A 3 9.18 -13.35 13.07
C GLN A 3 10.16 -14.52 13.28
N PHE A 4 11.20 -14.61 12.45
CA PHE A 4 12.22 -15.65 12.60
C PHE A 4 13.22 -15.22 13.68
N ARG A 5 13.35 -16.07 14.69
CA ARG A 5 14.18 -15.86 15.86
C ARG A 5 14.98 -17.14 16.08
N PHE A 6 16.22 -17.14 15.66
CA PHE A 6 17.08 -18.32 15.76
C PHE A 6 18.51 -17.93 16.05
N SER A 7 19.27 -18.87 16.56
CA SER A 7 20.70 -18.76 16.75
C SER A 7 21.37 -20.03 16.27
N LEU A 8 22.61 -19.90 15.81
CA LEU A 8 23.40 -20.99 15.27
C LEU A 8 24.67 -21.09 16.10
N GLU A 9 24.83 -22.17 16.85
CA GLU A 9 26.02 -22.43 17.64
C GLU A 9 26.72 -23.71 17.18
N ASN A 10 28.05 -23.69 17.15
CA ASN A 10 28.87 -24.88 16.89
C ASN A 10 28.46 -25.62 15.60
N CYS A 11 28.14 -24.85 14.55
CA CYS A 11 27.72 -25.41 13.27
C CYS A 11 28.86 -25.39 12.26
N THR A 12 28.97 -26.42 11.44
CA THR A 12 29.84 -26.46 10.27
C THR A 12 28.98 -26.40 9.00
N PHE A 13 29.35 -25.51 8.09
CA PHE A 13 28.66 -25.23 6.84
C PHE A 13 29.61 -25.49 5.67
N VAL A 14 29.21 -26.36 4.75
CA VAL A 14 30.03 -26.79 3.60
C VAL A 14 29.14 -26.89 2.38
N SER A 15 29.30 -25.94 1.46
CA SER A 15 28.67 -25.94 0.13
C SER A 15 27.14 -26.13 0.13
N ASN A 16 26.41 -25.68 1.16
CA ASN A 16 24.95 -25.56 1.04
C ASN A 16 24.64 -24.44 0.04
N ARG A 17 23.45 -24.50 -0.56
CA ARG A 17 22.94 -23.44 -1.46
C ARG A 17 21.47 -23.17 -1.17
N LEU A 18 21.13 -21.89 -1.03
CA LEU A 18 19.76 -21.42 -0.93
C LEU A 18 19.37 -20.76 -2.25
N GLU A 19 18.56 -21.48 -3.03
CA GLU A 19 18.01 -21.02 -4.30
C GLU A 19 16.64 -20.37 -4.11
N ARG A 20 16.43 -19.19 -4.71
CA ARG A 20 15.11 -18.59 -4.83
C ARG A 20 14.50 -19.03 -6.16
N ALA A 21 13.34 -19.67 -6.11
CA ALA A 21 12.58 -19.98 -7.32
C ALA A 21 12.11 -18.69 -8.01
N GLY A 22 12.68 -18.38 -9.18
CA GLY A 22 12.22 -17.38 -10.14
C GLY A 22 11.54 -18.05 -11.33
N SER A 23 10.75 -17.30 -12.11
CA SER A 23 9.99 -17.77 -13.27
C SER A 23 10.84 -18.13 -14.51
N GLY A 24 12.18 -18.09 -14.41
CA GLY A 24 13.11 -18.41 -15.50
C GLY A 24 14.33 -19.25 -15.09
N GLY A 25 14.27 -19.95 -13.95
CA GLY A 25 15.43 -20.60 -13.33
C GLY A 25 15.79 -19.90 -12.02
N GLY A 26 16.17 -20.67 -11.00
CA GLY A 26 16.42 -20.12 -9.66
C GLY A 26 17.70 -19.29 -9.60
N GLU A 27 17.65 -18.16 -8.89
CA GLU A 27 18.85 -17.37 -8.56
C GLU A 27 19.35 -17.83 -7.18
N VAL A 28 20.65 -18.14 -7.07
CA VAL A 28 21.27 -18.49 -5.78
C VAL A 28 21.42 -17.20 -4.98
N VAL A 29 20.71 -17.08 -3.86
CA VAL A 29 20.61 -15.82 -3.09
C VAL A 29 21.65 -15.77 -1.96
N CYS A 30 22.02 -16.93 -1.41
CA CYS A 30 23.19 -17.14 -0.55
C CYS A 30 23.51 -18.64 -0.47
N ALA A 31 24.69 -18.98 0.02
CA ALA A 31 25.12 -20.37 0.18
C ALA A 31 24.53 -21.00 1.46
N GLU A 32 24.71 -20.37 2.63
CA GLU A 32 24.56 -21.10 3.91
C GLU A 32 23.48 -20.53 4.84
N VAL A 33 23.55 -19.24 5.20
CA VAL A 33 22.66 -18.60 6.18
C VAL A 33 21.94 -17.39 5.59
N LEU A 34 20.62 -17.36 5.72
CA LEU A 34 19.75 -16.28 5.23
C LEU A 34 18.87 -15.71 6.34
N THR A 35 18.83 -14.39 6.48
CA THR A 35 17.83 -13.67 7.27
C THR A 35 17.08 -12.65 6.42
N ARG A 36 15.75 -12.59 6.58
CA ARG A 36 14.88 -11.64 5.86
C ARG A 36 13.98 -10.89 6.84
N ALA A 37 13.91 -9.57 6.73
CA ALA A 37 12.90 -8.74 7.37
C ALA A 37 11.96 -8.15 6.32
N THR A 38 10.68 -8.03 6.66
CA THR A 38 9.64 -7.38 5.83
C THR A 38 8.87 -6.40 6.71
N ALA A 39 8.12 -5.46 6.12
CA ALA A 39 7.41 -4.40 6.84
C ALA A 39 6.50 -4.88 7.99
N SER A 40 6.01 -6.12 7.93
CA SER A 40 5.21 -6.77 8.98
C SER A 40 6.04 -7.43 10.12
N GLY A 41 7.37 -7.30 10.12
CA GLY A 41 8.26 -8.19 10.88
C GLY A 41 9.59 -7.56 11.31
N ALA A 42 9.58 -6.30 11.77
CA ALA A 42 10.75 -5.53 12.25
C ALA A 42 11.54 -6.14 13.45
N ASN A 43 11.42 -7.45 13.73
CA ASN A 43 11.95 -8.15 14.90
C ASN A 43 12.66 -9.48 14.55
N SER A 44 13.06 -9.73 13.29
CA SER A 44 13.92 -10.87 13.00
C SER A 44 15.22 -10.75 13.79
N GLN A 45 15.59 -11.81 14.52
CA GLN A 45 16.73 -11.84 15.42
C GLN A 45 17.55 -13.08 15.12
N VAL A 46 18.80 -12.87 14.73
CA VAL A 46 19.73 -13.92 14.33
C VAL A 46 21.08 -13.67 15.01
N GLY A 47 21.71 -14.74 15.48
CA GLY A 47 23.04 -14.71 16.07
C GLY A 47 23.83 -15.98 15.78
N LEU A 48 25.13 -15.84 15.54
CA LEU A 48 26.02 -16.96 15.20
C LEU A 48 27.16 -17.01 16.20
N ALA A 49 27.46 -18.19 16.74
CA ALA A 49 28.59 -18.41 17.63
C ALA A 49 29.35 -19.68 17.30
N ASN A 50 30.68 -19.59 17.28
CA ASN A 50 31.56 -20.76 17.10
C ASN A 50 31.24 -21.54 15.82
N CYS A 51 30.85 -20.88 14.73
CA CYS A 51 30.55 -21.57 13.47
C CYS A 51 31.80 -21.69 12.59
N THR A 52 31.80 -22.66 11.67
CA THR A 52 32.83 -22.83 10.63
C THR A 52 32.17 -22.87 9.27
N PHE A 53 32.58 -21.98 8.35
CA PHE A 53 32.10 -21.91 6.98
C PHE A 53 33.23 -22.22 6.00
N LEU A 54 32.97 -23.13 5.06
CA LEU A 54 33.80 -23.40 3.89
C LEU A 54 33.08 -22.87 2.64
N SER A 55 33.46 -21.68 2.21
CA SER A 55 32.89 -20.95 1.08
C SER A 55 33.54 -21.41 -0.23
N ASP A 56 32.75 -21.66 -1.27
CA ASP A 56 33.25 -21.82 -2.63
C ASP A 56 33.48 -20.47 -3.34
N GLY A 57 33.05 -19.37 -2.71
CA GLY A 57 33.16 -18.00 -3.21
C GLY A 57 32.12 -17.61 -4.26
N ALA A 58 31.24 -18.54 -4.66
CA ALA A 58 30.20 -18.28 -5.66
C ALA A 58 29.03 -17.44 -5.12
N SER A 59 28.84 -17.40 -3.79
CA SER A 59 27.76 -16.66 -3.13
C SER A 59 28.12 -16.33 -1.68
N ALA A 60 27.43 -15.35 -1.10
CA ALA A 60 27.60 -15.03 0.32
C ALA A 60 27.21 -16.21 1.22
N VAL A 61 28.03 -16.51 2.24
CA VAL A 61 27.73 -17.55 3.24
C VAL A 61 26.78 -17.05 4.32
N VAL A 62 26.73 -15.75 4.61
CA VAL A 62 25.73 -15.16 5.51
C VAL A 62 25.12 -13.92 4.87
N ALA A 63 23.79 -13.89 4.75
CA ALA A 63 23.10 -12.78 4.10
C ALA A 63 21.88 -12.25 4.87
N GLN A 64 21.67 -10.93 4.81
CA GLN A 64 20.55 -10.18 5.39
C GLN A 64 19.81 -9.41 4.28
N TYR A 65 18.52 -9.70 4.11
CA TYR A 65 17.65 -9.09 3.10
C TYR A 65 16.46 -8.32 3.72
N GLY A 66 15.97 -7.31 2.99
CA GLY A 66 14.88 -6.42 3.40
C GLY A 66 15.36 -5.24 4.26
N SER A 67 14.67 -4.10 4.19
CA SER A 67 15.11 -2.83 4.81
C SER A 67 14.79 -2.68 6.29
N ASP A 68 13.86 -3.48 6.83
CA ASP A 68 13.23 -3.25 8.14
C ASP A 68 13.96 -3.91 9.33
N HIS A 69 15.26 -4.22 9.20
CA HIS A 69 16.03 -4.74 10.32
C HIS A 69 16.24 -3.66 11.39
N SER A 70 15.97 -4.00 12.65
CA SER A 70 16.07 -3.09 13.80
C SER A 70 16.87 -3.64 14.99
N LYS A 71 17.42 -4.85 14.84
CA LYS A 71 18.16 -5.58 15.89
C LYS A 71 19.54 -5.96 15.41
N THR A 72 20.49 -5.98 16.34
CA THR A 72 21.88 -6.34 16.04
C THR A 72 22.00 -7.82 15.68
N LEU A 73 22.73 -8.12 14.61
CA LEU A 73 23.21 -9.46 14.24
C LEU A 73 24.64 -9.61 14.76
N ALA A 74 24.82 -10.42 15.80
CA ALA A 74 26.15 -10.72 16.35
C ALA A 74 26.69 -12.03 15.78
N ILE A 75 27.87 -11.98 15.17
CA ILE A 75 28.62 -13.14 14.70
C ILE A 75 29.91 -13.20 15.52
N VAL A 76 30.05 -14.24 16.33
CA VAL A 76 31.15 -14.37 17.29
C VAL A 76 31.93 -15.67 17.07
N ASN A 77 33.25 -15.64 17.30
CA ASN A 77 34.12 -16.82 17.28
C ASN A 77 34.02 -17.66 15.99
N THR A 78 33.64 -17.07 14.87
CA THR A 78 33.32 -17.81 13.65
C THR A 78 34.53 -17.83 12.73
N VAL A 79 34.76 -18.98 12.09
CA VAL A 79 35.80 -19.17 11.08
C VAL A 79 35.13 -19.21 9.71
N ILE A 80 35.59 -18.39 8.77
CA ILE A 80 35.13 -18.41 7.38
C ILE A 80 36.36 -18.57 6.49
N SER A 81 36.44 -19.72 5.83
CA SER A 81 37.45 -19.99 4.83
C SER A 81 36.82 -20.03 3.43
N GLY A 82 37.54 -19.56 2.41
CA GLY A 82 37.06 -19.50 1.04
C GLY A 82 38.20 -19.52 0.02
N PRO A 83 37.92 -19.28 -1.27
CA PRO A 83 38.91 -19.42 -2.34
C PRO A 83 40.03 -18.39 -2.25
N ASP A 84 41.14 -18.68 -2.95
CA ASP A 84 42.29 -17.77 -3.15
C ASP A 84 42.00 -16.67 -4.18
N SER A 85 40.80 -16.11 -4.15
CA SER A 85 40.35 -15.01 -5.00
C SER A 85 39.39 -14.12 -4.23
N ALA A 86 39.20 -12.87 -4.67
CA ALA A 86 38.29 -11.95 -4.00
C ALA A 86 36.87 -12.52 -4.03
N TYR A 87 36.27 -12.74 -2.85
CA TYR A 87 34.91 -13.24 -2.71
C TYR A 87 34.16 -12.50 -1.60
N GLN A 88 32.83 -12.47 -1.68
CA GLN A 88 31.98 -11.79 -0.72
C GLN A 88 31.30 -12.82 0.19
N PRO A 89 31.86 -13.14 1.38
CA PRO A 89 31.21 -14.07 2.32
C PRO A 89 29.91 -13.51 2.93
N PHE A 90 29.69 -12.19 2.83
CA PHE A 90 28.60 -11.50 3.51
C PHE A 90 27.81 -10.63 2.54
N SER A 91 26.50 -10.55 2.73
CA SER A 91 25.62 -9.62 2.01
C SER A 91 24.61 -9.03 3.00
N PHE A 92 24.71 -7.73 3.32
CA PHE A 92 23.88 -7.13 4.36
C PHE A 92 23.19 -5.84 3.87
N VAL A 93 21.86 -5.78 4.01
CA VAL A 93 21.08 -4.55 3.74
C VAL A 93 21.25 -3.49 4.84
N ARG A 94 21.55 -3.88 6.08
CA ARG A 94 21.77 -2.98 7.23
C ARG A 94 23.09 -3.31 7.94
N PRO A 95 24.25 -3.05 7.31
CA PRO A 95 25.55 -3.38 7.89
C PRO A 95 25.81 -2.67 9.23
N ASP A 96 25.19 -1.50 9.44
CA ASP A 96 25.22 -0.72 10.69
C ASP A 96 24.65 -1.45 11.92
N LEU A 97 23.98 -2.59 11.70
CA LEU A 97 23.45 -3.47 12.74
C LEU A 97 24.21 -4.80 12.86
N VAL A 98 25.31 -5.01 12.13
CA VAL A 98 26.03 -6.29 12.13
C VAL A 98 27.39 -6.16 12.82
N SER A 99 27.68 -7.07 13.74
CA SER A 99 28.96 -7.13 14.46
C SER A 99 29.69 -8.44 14.20
N LEU A 100 30.95 -8.35 13.77
CA LEU A 100 31.89 -9.47 13.64
C LEU A 100 32.91 -9.40 14.78
N LEU A 101 32.81 -10.29 15.75
CA LEU A 101 33.61 -10.22 16.98
C LEU A 101 34.47 -11.49 17.12
N HIS A 102 35.79 -11.31 17.26
CA HIS A 102 36.73 -12.42 17.46
C HIS A 102 36.58 -13.52 16.41
N CYS A 103 36.34 -13.14 15.15
CA CYS A 103 36.18 -14.07 14.02
C CYS A 103 37.49 -14.18 13.22
N SER A 104 37.71 -15.31 12.57
CA SER A 104 38.77 -15.46 11.58
C SER A 104 38.15 -15.59 10.20
N ILE A 105 38.52 -14.71 9.29
CA ILE A 105 38.02 -14.75 7.91
C ILE A 105 39.21 -14.80 6.97
N ASP A 106 39.04 -15.47 5.85
CA ASP A 106 40.14 -15.59 4.90
C ASP A 106 40.60 -14.22 4.37
N PRO A 107 41.88 -14.12 4.01
CA PRO A 107 42.47 -12.86 3.64
C PRO A 107 41.80 -12.17 2.44
N PHE A 108 41.24 -12.94 1.50
CA PHE A 108 40.56 -12.43 0.30
C PHE A 108 39.07 -12.09 0.50
N ALA A 109 38.53 -12.40 1.68
CA ALA A 109 37.13 -12.20 1.98
C ALA A 109 36.77 -10.71 2.06
N GLN A 110 35.80 -10.23 1.28
CA GLN A 110 35.38 -8.84 1.30
C GLN A 110 34.42 -8.58 2.48
N LEU A 111 34.63 -7.48 3.19
CA LEU A 111 33.72 -7.04 4.26
C LEU A 111 32.79 -5.95 3.72
N PRO A 112 31.48 -6.00 4.02
CA PRO A 112 30.58 -4.89 3.77
C PRO A 112 31.05 -3.62 4.50
N GLU A 113 30.88 -2.46 3.88
CA GLU A 113 31.15 -1.18 4.53
C GLU A 113 30.11 -0.89 5.62
N GLY A 114 30.50 -0.10 6.63
CA GLY A 114 29.57 0.37 7.66
C GLY A 114 29.17 -0.67 8.71
N LEU A 115 29.94 -1.76 8.88
CA LEU A 115 29.71 -2.73 9.95
C LEU A 115 29.71 -2.08 11.34
N ALA A 116 28.77 -2.48 12.20
CA ALA A 116 28.65 -1.95 13.56
C ALA A 116 29.91 -2.17 14.41
N ALA A 117 30.59 -3.31 14.24
CA ALA A 117 31.84 -3.64 14.92
C ALA A 117 32.61 -4.77 14.23
N THR A 118 33.94 -4.72 14.24
CA THR A 118 34.86 -5.75 13.67
C THR A 118 35.99 -6.14 14.63
N ASN A 119 35.72 -6.12 15.93
CA ASN A 119 36.75 -6.23 16.98
C ASN A 119 37.48 -7.58 16.92
N SER A 120 38.82 -7.52 16.95
CA SER A 120 39.71 -8.69 16.97
C SER A 120 39.49 -9.68 15.81
N LEU A 121 39.01 -9.17 14.66
CA LEU A 121 38.88 -9.91 13.42
C LEU A 121 40.28 -10.26 12.87
N GLN A 122 40.54 -11.54 12.63
CA GLN A 122 41.80 -12.02 12.06
C GLN A 122 41.62 -12.33 10.58
N ARG A 123 42.66 -12.04 9.80
CA ARG A 123 42.71 -12.24 8.34
C ARG A 123 43.62 -13.40 7.92
N ASP A 124 44.16 -14.12 8.89
CA ASP A 124 44.96 -15.31 8.61
C ASP A 124 44.01 -16.46 8.25
N ARG A 125 44.27 -17.13 7.12
CA ARG A 125 43.53 -18.34 6.73
C ARG A 125 43.70 -19.38 7.83
N VAL A 126 42.61 -19.96 8.31
CA VAL A 126 42.67 -21.02 9.33
C VAL A 126 42.74 -22.38 8.61
N PRO A 127 43.82 -23.16 8.78
CA PRO A 127 43.90 -24.49 8.16
C PRO A 127 42.91 -25.39 8.87
N LEU A 128 41.96 -25.93 8.11
CA LEU A 128 40.90 -26.78 8.64
C LEU A 128 41.14 -28.22 8.23
N GLN A 129 40.80 -29.15 9.11
CA GLN A 129 40.81 -30.56 8.78
C GLN A 129 39.48 -31.24 9.13
N PRO A 130 39.02 -32.17 8.26
CA PRO A 130 37.80 -32.91 8.51
C PRO A 130 37.99 -33.88 9.67
N VAL A 131 36.98 -33.97 10.53
CA VAL A 131 36.86 -34.99 11.58
C VAL A 131 35.45 -35.54 11.59
N ALA A 132 35.30 -36.79 12.06
CA ALA A 132 34.00 -37.41 12.21
C ALA A 132 33.18 -36.68 13.28
N GLY A 133 32.08 -36.10 12.86
CA GLY A 133 31.08 -35.47 13.72
C GLY A 133 30.03 -36.44 14.23
N PRO A 134 29.07 -35.96 15.03
CA PRO A 134 27.94 -36.76 15.49
C PRO A 134 27.17 -37.37 14.31
N LEU A 135 26.66 -38.59 14.49
CA LEU A 135 25.84 -39.31 13.51
C LEU A 135 26.52 -39.55 12.14
N GLY A 136 27.85 -39.55 12.08
CA GLY A 136 28.61 -39.80 10.84
C GLY A 136 28.74 -38.58 9.91
N SER A 137 28.37 -37.38 10.39
CA SER A 137 28.62 -36.12 9.69
C SER A 137 30.12 -35.81 9.62
N THR A 138 30.53 -34.91 8.73
CA THR A 138 31.89 -34.35 8.70
C THR A 138 31.85 -32.94 9.25
N VAL A 139 32.65 -32.69 10.28
CA VAL A 139 32.85 -31.35 10.87
C VAL A 139 34.32 -30.97 10.77
N TYR A 140 34.63 -29.69 10.91
CA TYR A 140 36.00 -29.21 10.70
C TYR A 140 36.58 -28.61 11.97
N ARG A 141 37.84 -28.95 12.24
CA ARG A 141 38.63 -28.37 13.33
C ARG A 141 39.87 -27.66 12.81
N PRO A 142 40.37 -26.63 13.51
CA PRO A 142 41.68 -26.05 13.21
C PRO A 142 42.81 -27.08 13.30
N TYR A 143 43.68 -27.09 12.30
CA TYR A 143 44.85 -27.95 12.25
C TYR A 143 45.99 -27.42 13.13
N ALA A 144 46.24 -26.11 13.11
CA ALA A 144 47.34 -25.45 13.82
C ALA A 144 46.84 -24.25 14.63
N ARG A 145 47.58 -23.87 15.69
CA ARG A 145 47.35 -22.61 16.43
C ARG A 145 47.65 -21.41 15.55
N MET A 146 46.59 -20.73 15.11
CA MET A 146 46.70 -19.48 14.36
C MET A 146 46.64 -18.27 15.30
N PRO A 147 47.20 -17.11 14.92
CA PRO A 147 47.07 -15.87 15.68
C PRO A 147 45.59 -15.54 15.99
N GLY A 148 45.31 -15.20 17.25
CA GLY A 148 43.97 -14.85 17.71
C GLY A 148 42.97 -16.01 17.81
N LEU A 149 43.32 -17.23 17.40
CA LEU A 149 42.43 -18.41 17.43
C LEU A 149 41.95 -18.74 18.85
N LEU A 150 42.78 -18.49 19.86
CA LEU A 150 42.50 -18.72 21.28
C LEU A 150 41.95 -17.48 22.01
N ASP A 151 42.00 -16.31 21.36
CA ASP A 151 41.48 -15.06 21.90
C ASP A 151 40.00 -14.93 21.51
N SER A 152 39.14 -15.78 22.06
CA SER A 152 37.72 -15.92 21.65
C SER A 152 36.75 -15.52 22.77
N CYS A 153 35.57 -15.04 22.39
CA CYS A 153 34.49 -14.75 23.33
C CYS A 153 34.07 -16.00 24.11
N ASP A 154 33.74 -15.84 25.39
CA ASP A 154 33.03 -16.87 26.13
C ASP A 154 31.60 -16.95 25.62
N VAL A 155 31.07 -18.15 25.38
CA VAL A 155 29.68 -18.36 24.98
C VAL A 155 29.00 -19.32 25.95
N SER A 156 27.82 -18.92 26.44
CA SER A 156 27.08 -19.65 27.46
C SER A 156 25.59 -19.73 27.11
N THR A 157 24.94 -20.81 27.53
CA THR A 157 23.48 -20.88 27.54
C THR A 157 22.91 -19.92 28.61
N ASN A 158 21.76 -19.36 28.33
CA ASN A 158 21.00 -18.53 29.26
C ASN A 158 19.82 -19.28 29.90
N SER A 159 19.66 -20.59 29.61
CA SER A 159 18.55 -21.42 30.08
C SER A 159 19.00 -22.86 30.35
N THR A 160 18.44 -23.49 31.39
CA THR A 160 18.56 -24.94 31.62
C THR A 160 17.56 -25.77 30.80
N SER A 161 16.59 -25.12 30.14
CA SER A 161 15.56 -25.80 29.34
C SER A 161 16.03 -26.01 27.91
N PHE A 162 16.02 -27.26 27.45
CA PHE A 162 16.30 -27.63 26.05
C PHE A 162 15.25 -27.11 25.05
N LEU A 163 14.06 -26.74 25.50
CA LEU A 163 12.95 -26.30 24.62
C LEU A 163 12.98 -24.80 24.30
N CYS A 164 13.67 -24.00 25.13
CA CYS A 164 13.74 -22.55 24.99
C CYS A 164 15.18 -22.05 25.29
N GLN A 165 16.19 -22.61 24.61
CA GLN A 165 17.56 -22.16 24.77
C GLN A 165 17.74 -20.79 24.11
N THR A 166 18.41 -19.89 24.83
CA THR A 166 18.92 -18.63 24.29
C THR A 166 20.38 -18.52 24.71
N TYR A 167 21.19 -17.84 23.92
CA TYR A 167 22.63 -17.79 24.12
C TYR A 167 23.10 -16.37 24.39
N ARG A 168 24.26 -16.29 25.04
CA ARG A 168 24.93 -15.05 25.38
C ARG A 168 26.42 -15.21 25.21
N TYR A 169 27.09 -14.10 24.96
CA TYR A 169 28.53 -14.03 24.84
C TYR A 169 29.12 -12.88 25.65
N ARG A 170 30.40 -12.96 25.97
CA ARG A 170 31.20 -11.84 26.50
C ARG A 170 32.59 -11.88 25.91
N THR A 171 33.19 -10.72 25.70
CA THR A 171 34.54 -10.62 25.14
C THR A 171 35.60 -11.05 26.17
N PRO A 172 36.76 -11.56 25.73
CA PRO A 172 37.86 -11.94 26.61
C PRO A 172 38.19 -10.85 27.63
N GLY A 173 38.38 -11.24 28.90
CA GLY A 173 38.75 -10.31 29.98
C GLY A 173 37.61 -9.42 30.50
N THR A 174 36.39 -9.54 29.96
CA THR A 174 35.23 -8.77 30.46
C THR A 174 34.31 -9.61 31.33
N THR A 175 33.51 -8.94 32.16
CA THR A 175 32.49 -9.57 33.02
C THR A 175 31.06 -9.39 32.51
N THR A 176 30.87 -8.54 31.49
CA THR A 176 29.53 -8.16 30.99
C THR A 176 29.05 -9.12 29.90
N TRP A 177 27.89 -9.72 30.12
CA TRP A 177 27.25 -10.62 29.16
C TRP A 177 26.31 -9.87 28.21
N ILE A 178 26.38 -10.22 26.93
CA ILE A 178 25.54 -9.68 25.85
C ILE A 178 24.74 -10.84 25.25
N SER A 179 23.45 -10.65 24.96
CA SER A 179 22.65 -11.68 24.29
C SER A 179 23.12 -11.89 22.85
N LEU A 180 23.30 -13.15 22.43
CA LEU A 180 23.58 -13.52 21.04
C LEU A 180 22.35 -13.35 20.13
N THR A 181 21.16 -13.28 20.75
CA THR A 181 19.81 -13.34 20.17
C THR A 181 19.33 -14.78 19.90
N PRO A 182 18.01 -15.07 19.89
CA PRO A 182 16.92 -14.15 20.19
C PRO A 182 16.88 -13.69 21.65
N THR A 183 16.55 -12.42 21.87
CA THR A 183 16.40 -11.83 23.20
C THR A 183 14.99 -12.12 23.70
N ILE A 184 14.86 -13.07 24.62
CA ILE A 184 13.59 -13.34 25.31
C ILE A 184 13.53 -12.47 26.56
N ALA A 185 12.56 -11.55 26.61
CA ALA A 185 12.26 -10.81 27.82
C ALA A 185 11.86 -11.80 28.92
N ASN A 186 12.55 -11.75 30.08
CA ASN A 186 12.27 -12.48 31.33
C ASN A 186 13.18 -13.68 31.69
N VAL A 187 14.29 -13.93 30.99
CA VAL A 187 15.31 -14.86 31.53
C VAL A 187 16.41 -14.08 32.22
N SER A 188 16.43 -14.16 33.56
CA SER A 188 17.48 -13.59 34.41
C SER A 188 18.86 -14.07 33.94
N GLN A 189 19.76 -13.12 33.64
CA GLN A 189 21.14 -13.38 33.27
C GLN A 189 21.94 -13.85 34.49
N SER A 190 21.66 -15.05 34.99
CA SER A 190 22.38 -15.63 36.13
C SER A 190 23.80 -16.03 35.73
N ALA A 191 24.78 -15.83 36.60
CA ALA A 191 26.15 -16.33 36.43
C ALA A 191 26.26 -17.87 36.60
N ALA A 192 25.15 -18.56 36.91
CA ALA A 192 25.13 -19.99 37.24
C ALA A 192 25.07 -20.94 36.03
N PHE A 193 25.01 -20.43 34.80
CA PHE A 193 24.98 -21.27 33.59
C PHE A 193 26.40 -21.53 33.06
N GLY A 194 26.64 -22.77 32.64
CA GLY A 194 27.94 -23.20 32.11
C GLY A 194 28.19 -22.75 30.66
N PRO A 195 29.45 -22.83 30.20
CA PRO A 195 29.80 -22.67 28.79
C PRO A 195 29.13 -23.75 27.94
N ILE A 196 28.79 -23.43 26.68
CA ILE A 196 28.29 -24.44 25.74
C ILE A 196 29.43 -25.40 25.35
N PRO A 197 29.21 -26.72 25.18
CA PRO A 197 30.23 -27.62 24.65
C PRO A 197 30.49 -27.32 23.16
N ASP A 198 31.47 -27.97 22.55
CA ASP A 198 31.68 -27.90 21.10
C ASP A 198 30.79 -28.89 20.31
N THR A 199 30.96 -28.95 18.98
CA THR A 199 30.14 -29.83 18.11
C THR A 199 30.29 -31.31 18.43
N LEU A 200 31.46 -31.73 18.93
CA LEU A 200 31.77 -33.11 19.31
C LEU A 200 31.32 -33.41 20.76
N GLN A 201 30.62 -32.47 21.41
CA GLN A 201 30.23 -32.51 22.82
C GLN A 201 31.43 -32.41 23.78
N GLU A 202 32.58 -31.95 23.31
CA GLU A 202 33.73 -31.71 24.19
C GLU A 202 33.46 -30.49 25.08
N PRO A 203 33.74 -30.57 26.40
CA PRO A 203 33.52 -29.46 27.32
C PRO A 203 34.38 -28.24 26.96
N ARG A 204 33.77 -27.06 26.90
CA ARG A 204 34.49 -25.78 26.85
C ARG A 204 34.65 -25.23 28.27
N PHE A 205 35.72 -24.49 28.55
CA PHE A 205 35.85 -23.71 29.80
C PHE A 205 35.90 -22.21 29.51
N TYR A 206 35.40 -21.38 30.43
CA TYR A 206 35.51 -19.93 30.27
C TYR A 206 36.98 -19.49 30.17
N GLY A 207 37.27 -18.61 29.23
CA GLY A 207 38.61 -18.13 28.89
C GLY A 207 39.40 -19.07 27.97
N THR A 208 38.83 -20.21 27.55
CA THR A 208 39.53 -21.22 26.73
C THR A 208 38.86 -21.45 25.37
N PHE A 209 37.94 -20.57 24.97
CA PHE A 209 37.23 -20.73 23.71
C PHE A 209 38.19 -20.63 22.52
N THR A 210 38.04 -21.54 21.56
CA THR A 210 38.64 -21.38 20.23
C THR A 210 37.57 -21.02 19.22
N ARG A 211 37.99 -20.35 18.14
CA ARG A 211 37.12 -20.01 17.01
C ARG A 211 36.79 -21.26 16.21
N GLY A 212 35.55 -21.34 15.73
CA GLY A 212 35.03 -22.45 14.95
C GLY A 212 34.27 -23.49 15.79
N ALA A 213 33.72 -24.47 15.06
CA ALA A 213 32.76 -25.44 15.57
C ALA A 213 33.36 -26.47 16.54
N VAL A 214 34.65 -26.80 16.36
CA VAL A 214 35.37 -27.82 17.14
C VAL A 214 36.56 -27.18 17.84
N GLN A 215 36.71 -27.43 19.14
CA GLN A 215 37.73 -26.73 19.93
C GLN A 215 39.13 -27.27 19.79
N THR A 216 39.25 -28.59 19.61
CA THR A 216 40.54 -29.27 19.63
C THR A 216 41.37 -28.84 18.42
N VAL A 217 42.50 -28.20 18.67
CA VAL A 217 43.56 -28.03 17.66
C VAL A 217 44.34 -29.33 17.57
N THR A 218 44.77 -29.69 16.36
CA THR A 218 45.38 -31.02 16.09
C THR A 218 46.78 -31.16 16.69
N ASP A 219 47.42 -30.05 17.02
CA ASP A 219 48.84 -29.98 17.32
C ASP A 219 49.27 -30.58 18.67
N GLY A 220 48.32 -30.86 19.58
CA GLY A 220 48.62 -31.40 20.91
C GLY A 220 49.45 -30.41 21.75
N THR A 221 49.32 -30.50 23.07
CA THR A 221 49.75 -29.45 24.02
C THR A 221 51.26 -29.14 24.08
N ASN A 222 52.10 -29.79 23.26
CA ASN A 222 53.57 -29.75 23.35
C ASN A 222 54.31 -29.43 22.01
N GLY A 223 53.61 -29.04 20.94
CA GLY A 223 54.22 -28.62 19.67
C GLY A 223 54.50 -27.11 19.58
N CYS A 224 55.26 -26.66 18.59
CA CYS A 224 55.36 -25.27 18.11
C CYS A 224 54.69 -25.14 16.74
N VAL A 225 54.24 -23.93 16.40
CA VAL A 225 53.65 -23.61 15.10
C VAL A 225 54.47 -22.58 14.35
N LEU A 226 54.70 -22.81 13.06
CA LEU A 226 55.22 -21.82 12.12
C LEU A 226 54.07 -21.35 11.24
N VAL A 227 53.73 -20.07 11.32
CA VAL A 227 52.74 -19.43 10.44
C VAL A 227 53.45 -18.55 9.41
N VAL A 228 53.07 -18.72 8.15
CA VAL A 228 53.57 -17.94 7.02
C VAL A 228 52.49 -16.99 6.55
N ARG A 229 52.84 -15.71 6.46
CA ARG A 229 52.02 -14.67 5.81
C ARG A 229 52.66 -14.26 4.50
N THR A 230 51.85 -13.87 3.53
CA THR A 230 52.35 -13.20 2.32
C THR A 230 52.22 -11.68 2.47
N LYS A 231 53.18 -10.93 1.92
CA LYS A 231 53.11 -9.46 1.84
C LYS A 231 53.55 -9.00 0.44
N PRO A 232 52.67 -8.37 -0.35
CA PRO A 232 51.26 -8.11 -0.08
C PRO A 232 50.41 -9.38 -0.01
N LEU A 233 49.19 -9.24 0.49
CA LEU A 233 48.29 -10.36 0.74
C LEU A 233 47.93 -11.03 -0.60
N GLY A 234 48.08 -12.36 -0.70
CA GLY A 234 47.73 -13.09 -1.92
C GLY A 234 48.73 -13.02 -3.08
N ALA A 235 49.88 -12.35 -2.90
CA ALA A 235 50.88 -12.21 -3.96
C ALA A 235 51.64 -13.50 -4.32
N GLY A 236 51.43 -14.61 -3.60
CA GLY A 236 52.09 -15.87 -3.87
C GLY A 236 51.55 -17.03 -3.03
N GLY A 237 51.84 -18.25 -3.45
CA GLY A 237 51.51 -19.50 -2.77
C GLY A 237 52.69 -20.01 -1.95
N ILE A 238 52.39 -20.74 -0.88
CA ILE A 238 53.38 -21.37 0.00
C ILE A 238 53.17 -22.87 -0.10
N THR A 239 54.23 -23.61 -0.42
CA THR A 239 54.23 -25.07 -0.49
C THR A 239 55.27 -25.64 0.47
N ALA A 240 55.10 -26.89 0.91
CA ALA A 240 56.07 -27.60 1.73
C ALA A 240 55.98 -29.11 1.48
N ASP A 241 57.13 -29.78 1.44
CA ASP A 241 57.18 -31.22 1.19
C ASP A 241 56.45 -32.02 2.29
N GLY A 242 55.57 -32.95 1.89
CA GLY A 242 54.83 -33.81 2.81
C GLY A 242 53.65 -33.13 3.52
N ILE A 243 53.36 -31.87 3.20
CA ILE A 243 52.21 -31.12 3.72
C ILE A 243 51.23 -30.87 2.55
N ALA A 244 49.94 -31.11 2.77
CA ALA A 244 48.93 -30.76 1.77
C ALA A 244 48.94 -29.24 1.49
N ASP A 245 48.76 -28.85 0.24
CA ASP A 245 48.90 -27.46 -0.27
C ASP A 245 48.14 -26.43 0.60
N GLU A 246 46.92 -26.77 1.02
CA GLU A 246 46.06 -25.97 1.91
C GLU A 246 46.56 -25.82 3.37
N ARG A 247 47.69 -26.41 3.74
CA ARG A 247 48.25 -26.35 5.11
C ARG A 247 49.67 -25.83 5.15
N ALA A 248 50.33 -25.62 4.00
CA ALA A 248 51.74 -25.26 3.97
C ALA A 248 52.03 -23.85 4.54
N TYR A 249 51.03 -22.97 4.63
CA TYR A 249 51.14 -21.68 5.33
C TYR A 249 51.13 -21.80 6.86
N ALA A 250 50.86 -22.98 7.43
CA ALA A 250 50.87 -23.22 8.86
C ALA A 250 51.37 -24.64 9.19
N GLN A 251 52.58 -24.76 9.72
CA GLN A 251 53.18 -26.04 10.09
C GLN A 251 53.17 -26.25 11.61
N THR A 252 52.82 -27.46 12.03
CA THR A 252 52.96 -27.91 13.41
C THR A 252 54.10 -28.93 13.52
N PHE A 253 54.96 -28.78 14.52
CA PHE A 253 56.10 -29.68 14.77
C PHE A 253 56.44 -29.69 16.27
N ALA A 254 57.32 -30.61 16.71
CA ALA A 254 57.72 -30.70 18.12
C ALA A 254 58.66 -29.54 18.51
N ALA A 255 58.50 -28.98 19.71
CA ALA A 255 59.38 -27.91 20.19
C ALA A 255 60.86 -28.34 20.16
N GLY A 256 61.74 -27.49 19.62
CA GLY A 256 63.16 -27.77 19.42
C GLY A 256 63.48 -28.63 18.19
N THR A 257 62.53 -28.83 17.27
CA THR A 257 62.77 -29.44 15.96
C THR A 257 62.59 -28.43 14.83
N ALA A 258 63.28 -28.65 13.70
CA ALA A 258 63.16 -27.81 12.52
C ALA A 258 61.85 -28.13 11.76
N PRO A 259 61.06 -27.13 11.35
CA PRO A 259 59.93 -27.31 10.45
C PRO A 259 60.36 -27.88 9.09
N ALA A 260 59.40 -28.41 8.32
CA ALA A 260 59.67 -28.79 6.94
C ALA A 260 60.03 -27.53 6.11
N PRO A 261 61.00 -27.61 5.18
CA PRO A 261 61.32 -26.49 4.30
C PRO A 261 60.07 -25.99 3.56
N ILE A 262 59.91 -24.67 3.51
CA ILE A 262 58.83 -23.99 2.82
C ILE A 262 59.35 -23.35 1.55
N THR A 263 58.55 -23.38 0.49
CA THR A 263 58.85 -22.73 -0.79
C THR A 263 57.76 -21.74 -1.13
N ALA A 264 58.15 -20.48 -1.28
CA ALA A 264 57.28 -19.41 -1.75
C ALA A 264 57.33 -19.31 -3.28
N THR A 265 56.17 -19.34 -3.93
CA THR A 265 56.02 -19.18 -5.37
C THR A 265 55.11 -17.98 -5.63
N GLY A 266 55.54 -17.02 -6.45
CA GLY A 266 54.69 -15.88 -6.77
C GLY A 266 53.54 -16.26 -7.70
N HIS A 267 52.35 -15.71 -7.48
CA HIS A 267 51.21 -15.86 -8.39
C HIS A 267 51.29 -14.82 -9.52
N GLU A 268 50.90 -15.23 -10.73
CA GLU A 268 50.62 -14.32 -11.88
C GLU A 268 51.74 -13.30 -12.21
N GLY A 269 53.00 -13.71 -12.04
CA GLY A 269 54.17 -12.88 -12.34
C GLY A 269 54.72 -12.08 -11.16
N ALA A 270 54.14 -12.23 -9.96
CA ALA A 270 54.73 -11.71 -8.73
C ALA A 270 56.10 -12.37 -8.49
N THR A 271 57.07 -11.58 -8.03
CA THR A 271 58.43 -12.05 -7.81
C THR A 271 58.73 -12.14 -6.32
N PHE A 272 59.14 -13.31 -5.84
CA PHE A 272 59.52 -13.49 -4.44
C PHE A 272 60.76 -12.64 -4.09
N SER A 273 60.70 -11.89 -3.00
CA SER A 273 61.75 -10.95 -2.58
C SER A 273 62.47 -11.33 -1.30
N GLY A 274 61.92 -12.24 -0.49
CA GLY A 274 62.59 -12.79 0.70
C GLY A 274 61.64 -13.18 1.81
N TRP A 275 62.17 -13.93 2.76
CA TRP A 275 61.54 -14.33 4.02
C TRP A 275 61.94 -13.35 5.10
N TYR A 276 60.97 -12.84 5.85
CA TYR A 276 61.19 -11.83 6.89
C TYR A 276 60.51 -12.22 8.20
N THR A 277 61.01 -11.71 9.32
CA THR A 277 60.24 -11.68 10.57
C THR A 277 59.10 -10.67 10.48
N THR A 278 58.15 -10.72 11.42
CA THR A 278 57.08 -9.72 11.55
C THR A 278 57.58 -8.31 11.84
N ASN A 279 58.81 -8.17 12.34
CA ASN A 279 59.51 -6.89 12.56
C ASN A 279 60.39 -6.49 11.38
N ASP A 280 60.11 -7.04 10.18
CA ASP A 280 60.74 -6.68 8.93
C ASP A 280 62.25 -6.99 8.82
N VAL A 281 62.76 -7.94 9.62
CA VAL A 281 64.15 -8.43 9.54
C VAL A 281 64.26 -9.58 8.54
N LEU A 282 65.19 -9.50 7.58
CA LEU A 282 65.41 -10.55 6.57
C LEU A 282 65.98 -11.83 7.21
N LEU A 283 65.33 -12.96 6.92
CA LEU A 283 65.73 -14.32 7.32
C LEU A 283 66.44 -15.07 6.19
N SER A 284 65.93 -14.97 4.96
CA SER A 284 66.50 -15.62 3.78
C SER A 284 66.02 -14.94 2.50
N SER A 285 66.87 -14.84 1.49
CA SER A 285 66.51 -14.38 0.15
C SER A 285 66.15 -15.51 -0.82
N ASN A 286 66.34 -16.78 -0.42
CA ASN A 286 66.01 -17.93 -1.27
C ASN A 286 64.52 -18.26 -1.18
N ALA A 287 63.89 -18.58 -2.32
CA ALA A 287 62.47 -18.96 -2.40
C ALA A 287 62.13 -20.15 -1.50
N THR A 288 63.03 -21.13 -1.42
CA THR A 288 62.98 -22.19 -0.41
C THR A 288 63.74 -21.76 0.84
N TYR A 289 63.05 -21.77 1.98
CA TYR A 289 63.61 -21.49 3.30
C TYR A 289 63.43 -22.71 4.20
N ALA A 290 64.54 -23.16 4.80
CA ALA A 290 64.55 -24.18 5.83
C ALA A 290 64.72 -23.44 7.17
N PRO A 291 63.64 -23.29 7.97
CA PRO A 291 63.74 -22.65 9.26
C PRO A 291 64.58 -23.49 10.23
N ASP A 292 65.32 -22.83 11.12
CA ASP A 292 66.03 -23.51 12.21
C ASP A 292 65.05 -24.14 13.20
N ALA A 293 65.55 -24.92 14.15
CA ALA A 293 64.75 -25.47 15.24
C ALA A 293 64.07 -24.36 16.06
N LEU A 294 62.74 -24.37 16.13
CA LEU A 294 61.95 -23.36 16.85
C LEU A 294 61.48 -23.89 18.21
N HIS A 295 61.50 -23.02 19.21
CA HIS A 295 61.08 -23.33 20.59
C HIS A 295 59.77 -22.62 20.99
N GLU A 296 59.25 -21.76 20.13
CA GLU A 296 58.01 -21.01 20.34
C GLU A 296 57.26 -20.83 19.01
N ASP A 297 55.96 -20.52 19.10
CA ASP A 297 55.13 -20.24 17.93
C ASP A 297 55.68 -19.00 17.20
N THR A 298 55.99 -19.15 15.92
CA THR A 298 56.71 -18.15 15.12
C THR A 298 55.89 -17.75 13.90
N ILE A 299 55.85 -16.44 13.61
CA ILE A 299 55.27 -15.90 12.38
C ILE A 299 56.37 -15.35 11.51
N ILE A 300 56.39 -15.78 10.24
CA ILE A 300 57.28 -15.22 9.21
C ILE A 300 56.46 -14.71 8.03
N VAL A 301 57.08 -13.82 7.26
CA VAL A 301 56.45 -13.12 6.14
C VAL A 301 57.23 -13.42 4.87
N ALA A 302 56.60 -14.12 3.93
CA ALA A 302 57.05 -14.20 2.54
C ALA A 302 56.71 -12.89 1.84
N ARG A 303 57.73 -12.13 1.44
CA ARG A 303 57.53 -10.91 0.66
C ARG A 303 57.60 -11.19 -0.82
N PHE A 304 56.75 -10.49 -1.55
CA PHE A 304 56.72 -10.50 -3.01
C PHE A 304 56.71 -9.06 -3.52
N GLU A 305 57.39 -8.84 -4.64
CA GLU A 305 57.06 -7.73 -5.52
C GLU A 305 55.82 -8.16 -6.32
N PRO A 306 54.65 -7.56 -6.10
CA PRO A 306 53.41 -7.99 -6.72
C PRO A 306 53.39 -7.71 -8.23
N ALA A 307 52.77 -8.60 -8.99
CA ALA A 307 52.38 -8.29 -10.36
C ALA A 307 51.35 -7.15 -10.39
N ARG A 308 51.20 -6.53 -11.57
CA ARG A 308 50.26 -5.44 -11.79
C ARG A 308 49.12 -5.89 -12.70
N VAL A 309 47.91 -5.50 -12.32
CA VAL A 309 46.68 -5.69 -13.09
C VAL A 309 46.09 -4.35 -13.51
N ALA A 310 45.32 -4.37 -14.60
CA ALA A 310 44.57 -3.24 -15.10
C ALA A 310 43.23 -3.11 -14.35
N ILE A 311 43.08 -2.02 -13.60
CA ILE A 311 41.82 -1.62 -12.99
C ILE A 311 41.25 -0.48 -13.81
N THR A 312 40.13 -0.75 -14.51
CA THR A 312 39.49 0.21 -15.41
C THR A 312 38.21 0.75 -14.80
N PHE A 313 38.07 2.07 -14.78
CA PHE A 313 36.83 2.76 -14.46
C PHE A 313 36.28 3.38 -15.74
N THR A 314 35.01 3.13 -16.05
CA THR A 314 34.30 3.69 -17.22
C THR A 314 33.04 4.39 -16.74
N ILE A 315 32.71 5.56 -17.29
CA ILE A 315 31.42 6.22 -17.06
C ILE A 315 30.65 6.26 -18.38
N GLN A 316 29.44 5.71 -18.39
CA GLN A 316 28.59 5.64 -19.58
C GLN A 316 27.38 6.57 -19.45
N GLY A 317 26.81 6.96 -20.59
CA GLY A 317 25.51 7.65 -20.64
C GLY A 317 25.54 9.17 -20.52
N GLY A 318 26.71 9.80 -20.51
CA GLY A 318 26.83 11.26 -20.43
C GLY A 318 28.18 11.80 -20.89
N ASP A 319 28.44 13.06 -20.56
CA ASP A 319 29.66 13.78 -20.95
C ASP A 319 30.79 13.68 -19.91
N ALA A 320 30.67 12.74 -18.96
CA ALA A 320 31.63 12.57 -17.89
C ALA A 320 33.06 12.39 -18.40
N ARG A 321 33.99 13.10 -17.78
CA ARG A 321 35.43 12.97 -18.03
C ARG A 321 36.16 12.78 -16.71
N PHE A 322 37.03 11.78 -16.66
CA PHE A 322 38.06 11.71 -15.62
C PHE A 322 39.02 12.89 -15.79
N THR A 323 39.34 13.57 -14.69
CA THR A 323 40.14 14.81 -14.69
C THR A 323 41.53 14.60 -15.27
N ASP A 324 42.06 13.39 -15.13
CA ASP A 324 43.44 13.06 -15.49
C ASP A 324 43.60 12.70 -16.97
N THR A 325 42.62 12.00 -17.55
CA THR A 325 42.69 11.50 -18.93
C THR A 325 41.84 12.32 -19.90
N LEU A 326 40.93 13.16 -19.40
CA LEU A 326 39.89 13.82 -20.19
C LEU A 326 39.11 12.83 -21.06
N SER A 327 38.93 11.61 -20.55
CA SER A 327 38.23 10.49 -21.19
C SER A 327 37.12 9.99 -20.27
N ASP A 328 36.13 9.31 -20.84
CA ASP A 328 35.08 8.59 -20.10
C ASP A 328 35.60 7.30 -19.45
N THR A 329 36.85 6.93 -19.76
CA THR A 329 37.51 5.72 -19.30
C THR A 329 38.89 6.05 -18.75
N ILE A 330 39.27 5.44 -17.63
CA ILE A 330 40.62 5.50 -17.07
C ILE A 330 41.06 4.11 -16.59
N THR A 331 42.28 3.72 -16.93
CA THR A 331 42.88 2.45 -16.52
C THR A 331 44.09 2.70 -15.65
N LEU A 332 44.09 2.13 -14.44
CA LEU A 332 45.18 2.18 -13.48
C LEU A 332 45.92 0.84 -13.45
N GLN A 333 47.25 0.90 -13.39
CA GLN A 333 48.09 -0.28 -13.21
C GLN A 333 48.37 -0.49 -11.72
N CYS A 334 47.64 -1.43 -11.13
CA CYS A 334 47.57 -1.61 -9.67
C CYS A 334 48.26 -2.90 -9.26
N ALA A 335 49.04 -2.82 -8.17
CA ALA A 335 49.72 -3.97 -7.60
C ALA A 335 48.72 -4.90 -6.90
N ILE A 336 48.68 -6.18 -7.28
CA ILE A 336 47.80 -7.19 -6.68
C ILE A 336 47.97 -7.22 -5.16
N GLY A 337 46.86 -7.35 -4.43
CA GLY A 337 46.87 -7.51 -2.97
C GLY A 337 47.22 -6.25 -2.17
N THR A 338 47.46 -5.12 -2.84
CA THR A 338 47.59 -3.81 -2.19
C THR A 338 46.21 -3.16 -1.98
N ALA A 339 46.13 -2.06 -1.23
CA ALA A 339 44.87 -1.34 -1.04
C ALA A 339 44.27 -0.94 -2.40
N PHE A 340 42.97 -1.17 -2.59
CA PHE A 340 42.29 -0.81 -3.83
C PHE A 340 42.39 0.72 -4.05
N PRO A 341 42.71 1.18 -5.28
CA PRO A 341 42.86 2.61 -5.53
C PRO A 341 41.53 3.35 -5.28
N PRO A 342 41.57 4.60 -4.79
CA PRO A 342 40.38 5.44 -4.83
C PRO A 342 39.94 5.64 -6.29
N VAL A 343 38.64 5.78 -6.51
CA VAL A 343 38.11 6.15 -7.83
C VAL A 343 38.73 7.48 -8.26
N PRO A 344 39.38 7.55 -9.43
CA PRO A 344 39.93 8.81 -9.94
C PRO A 344 38.84 9.88 -10.03
N ALA A 345 39.21 11.14 -9.79
CA ALA A 345 38.25 12.24 -9.86
C ALA A 345 37.66 12.36 -11.27
N TYR A 346 36.36 12.60 -11.35
CA TYR A 346 35.64 12.78 -12.59
C TYR A 346 34.64 13.93 -12.44
N GLU A 347 34.39 14.61 -13.55
CA GLU A 347 33.44 15.72 -13.65
C GLU A 347 32.41 15.41 -14.74
N TYR A 348 31.17 15.85 -14.52
CA TYR A 348 30.06 15.77 -15.46
C TYR A 348 29.12 16.95 -15.23
N SER A 349 28.31 17.31 -16.23
CA SER A 349 27.28 18.33 -16.05
C SER A 349 26.19 17.82 -15.10
N THR A 350 26.16 18.34 -13.86
CA THR A 350 25.13 18.04 -12.86
C THR A 350 23.77 18.64 -13.18
N ASP A 351 23.73 19.60 -14.10
CA ASP A 351 22.48 20.20 -14.58
C ASP A 351 21.82 19.29 -15.63
N ASP A 352 22.63 18.61 -16.45
CA ASP A 352 22.17 17.79 -17.56
C ASP A 352 22.11 16.28 -17.24
N TYR A 353 22.79 15.83 -16.18
CA TYR A 353 22.90 14.41 -15.81
C TYR A 353 22.82 14.13 -14.31
N VAL A 354 22.40 12.91 -13.98
CA VAL A 354 22.43 12.32 -12.63
C VAL A 354 23.23 11.03 -12.65
N PHE A 355 24.15 10.89 -11.70
CA PHE A 355 24.91 9.66 -11.48
C PHE A 355 24.11 8.67 -10.64
N GLU A 356 23.79 7.52 -11.22
CA GLU A 356 23.03 6.47 -10.54
C GLU A 356 23.92 5.65 -9.59
N GLY A 357 25.16 5.38 -10.00
CA GLY A 357 26.08 4.54 -9.24
C GLY A 357 27.02 3.74 -10.13
N TRP A 358 27.82 2.89 -9.49
CA TRP A 358 28.69 1.91 -10.14
C TRP A 358 28.00 0.54 -10.21
N ASP A 359 28.26 -0.21 -11.27
CA ASP A 359 27.70 -1.54 -11.55
C ASP A 359 28.01 -2.59 -10.47
N LYS A 360 29.09 -2.39 -9.72
CA LYS A 360 29.50 -3.25 -8.60
C LYS A 360 30.33 -2.48 -7.55
N PRO A 361 30.32 -2.93 -6.29
CA PRO A 361 31.10 -2.30 -5.22
C PRO A 361 32.61 -2.47 -5.42
N PHE A 362 33.39 -1.54 -4.86
CA PHE A 362 34.85 -1.60 -4.90
C PHE A 362 35.42 -2.54 -3.81
N PRO A 363 36.39 -3.41 -4.12
CA PRO A 363 37.01 -4.27 -3.13
C PRO A 363 37.97 -3.51 -2.21
N VAL A 364 38.35 -4.10 -1.08
CA VAL A 364 39.31 -3.51 -0.13
C VAL A 364 40.75 -3.60 -0.66
N TYR A 365 41.06 -4.67 -1.38
CA TYR A 365 42.37 -4.91 -1.99
C TYR A 365 42.24 -5.12 -3.50
N VAL A 366 43.30 -4.78 -4.24
CA VAL A 366 43.41 -4.99 -5.68
C VAL A 366 43.30 -6.50 -6.00
N PRO A 367 42.37 -6.91 -6.89
CA PRO A 367 42.19 -8.31 -7.27
C PRO A 367 43.40 -8.87 -8.04
N ALA A 368 43.42 -10.18 -8.22
CA ALA A 368 44.47 -10.89 -8.96
C ALA A 368 44.33 -10.74 -10.49
N GLU A 369 43.13 -10.41 -10.97
CA GLU A 369 42.84 -10.28 -12.40
C GLU A 369 42.44 -8.83 -12.76
N ASP A 370 42.53 -8.51 -14.05
CA ASP A 370 42.03 -7.26 -14.61
C ASP A 370 40.53 -7.10 -14.32
N ALA A 371 40.11 -5.89 -13.95
CA ALA A 371 38.72 -5.61 -13.58
C ALA A 371 38.24 -4.27 -14.15
N THR A 372 37.02 -4.25 -14.65
CA THR A 372 36.34 -3.02 -15.13
C THR A 372 35.14 -2.71 -14.25
N TYR A 373 34.99 -1.45 -13.83
CA TYR A 373 33.84 -0.92 -13.09
C TYR A 373 33.16 0.15 -13.97
N ILE A 374 31.84 0.09 -14.07
CA ILE A 374 31.05 0.95 -14.96
C ILE A 374 30.11 1.81 -14.11
N GLY A 375 30.27 3.13 -14.19
CA GLY A 375 29.37 4.11 -13.61
C GLY A 375 28.36 4.59 -14.65
N THR A 376 27.10 4.75 -14.28
CA THR A 376 26.04 5.16 -15.22
C THR A 376 25.53 6.56 -14.93
N LEU A 377 25.51 7.40 -15.95
CA LEU A 377 24.81 8.69 -15.97
C LEU A 377 23.50 8.57 -16.74
N PHE A 378 22.47 9.21 -16.21
CA PHE A 378 21.21 9.44 -16.92
C PHE A 378 21.02 10.92 -17.14
N THR A 379 20.51 11.29 -18.32
CA THR A 379 20.13 12.67 -18.57
C THR A 379 19.00 13.12 -17.64
N THR A 380 19.01 14.41 -17.25
CA THR A 380 17.92 15.05 -16.50
C THR A 380 16.72 15.40 -17.38
N SER A 381 16.85 15.25 -18.71
CA SER A 381 15.75 15.40 -19.67
C SER A 381 14.68 14.33 -19.45
N LEU A 382 13.42 14.67 -19.76
CA LEU A 382 12.30 13.73 -19.66
C LEU A 382 12.57 12.48 -20.51
N ARG A 383 12.60 11.31 -19.87
CA ARG A 383 12.86 10.04 -20.56
C ARG A 383 11.56 9.50 -21.15
N ILE A 384 11.40 9.56 -22.47
CA ILE A 384 10.21 9.04 -23.16
C ILE A 384 10.56 7.73 -23.86
N ILE A 385 9.85 6.65 -23.54
CA ILE A 385 10.07 5.32 -24.08
C ILE A 385 8.82 4.86 -24.82
N HIS A 386 8.99 4.50 -26.10
CA HIS A 386 7.91 4.12 -27.00
C HIS A 386 7.74 2.60 -27.04
N VAL A 387 6.52 2.14 -26.86
CA VAL A 387 6.17 0.71 -26.80
C VAL A 387 5.09 0.36 -27.81
N VAL A 388 5.28 -0.76 -28.52
CA VAL A 388 4.35 -1.32 -29.51
C VAL A 388 3.99 -2.77 -29.16
N PRO A 389 2.89 -3.32 -29.71
CA PRO A 389 2.57 -4.74 -29.55
C PRO A 389 3.71 -5.65 -30.03
N GLU A 390 3.80 -6.86 -29.47
CA GLU A 390 4.91 -7.80 -29.73
C GLU A 390 5.04 -8.18 -31.21
N ASP A 391 3.91 -8.32 -31.90
CA ASP A 391 3.79 -8.64 -33.32
C ASP A 391 3.95 -7.43 -34.25
N GLU A 392 4.07 -6.22 -33.70
CA GLU A 392 4.18 -4.95 -34.43
C GLU A 392 5.55 -4.27 -34.31
N MET A 393 6.60 -5.02 -33.94
CA MET A 393 7.96 -4.48 -33.90
C MET A 393 8.36 -3.82 -35.24
N PRO A 394 8.76 -2.54 -35.27
CA PRO A 394 9.14 -1.89 -36.50
C PRO A 394 10.34 -2.56 -37.16
N ALA A 395 10.32 -2.68 -38.49
CA ALA A 395 11.43 -3.25 -39.23
C ALA A 395 12.70 -2.40 -39.03
N GLY A 396 13.78 -3.04 -38.55
CA GLY A 396 15.05 -2.37 -38.25
C GLY A 396 15.11 -1.68 -36.89
N SER A 397 14.06 -1.80 -36.05
CA SER A 397 14.10 -1.32 -34.66
C SER A 397 15.23 -2.02 -33.89
N ASP A 398 15.95 -1.24 -33.09
CA ASP A 398 16.93 -1.75 -32.12
C ASP A 398 16.30 -2.16 -30.77
N GLY A 399 14.99 -1.94 -30.61
CA GLY A 399 14.22 -2.27 -29.40
C GLY A 399 14.45 -1.33 -28.22
N SER A 400 15.19 -0.22 -28.39
CA SER A 400 15.54 0.73 -27.32
C SER A 400 14.35 1.54 -26.80
N GLY A 401 13.29 1.71 -27.59
CA GLY A 401 12.16 2.59 -27.29
C GLY A 401 12.46 4.08 -27.45
N SER A 402 13.64 4.45 -27.94
CA SER A 402 14.07 5.86 -28.10
C SER A 402 13.21 6.70 -29.05
N SER A 403 12.43 6.04 -29.93
CA SER A 403 11.44 6.65 -30.83
C SER A 403 10.43 5.59 -31.27
N TRP A 404 9.37 5.97 -31.96
CA TRP A 404 8.46 5.02 -32.61
C TRP A 404 9.16 4.09 -33.61
N ALA A 405 10.20 4.55 -34.32
CA ALA A 405 10.98 3.73 -35.26
C ALA A 405 11.85 2.68 -34.55
N ASN A 406 12.26 2.98 -33.32
CA ASN A 406 13.06 2.11 -32.45
C ASN A 406 12.23 1.55 -31.29
N ALA A 407 10.90 1.46 -31.45
CA ALA A 407 10.00 1.10 -30.36
C ALA A 407 10.33 -0.27 -29.77
N SER A 408 10.10 -0.40 -28.46
CA SER A 408 10.27 -1.65 -27.72
C SER A 408 8.99 -2.48 -27.72
N THR A 409 9.13 -3.80 -27.69
CA THR A 409 8.02 -4.74 -27.42
C THR A 409 8.01 -5.24 -25.98
N ASN A 410 9.06 -4.96 -25.20
CA ASN A 410 9.20 -5.40 -23.82
C ASN A 410 8.71 -4.31 -22.85
N PHE A 411 7.40 -4.28 -22.62
CA PHE A 411 6.79 -3.29 -21.74
C PHE A 411 7.38 -3.25 -20.32
N PRO A 412 7.58 -4.39 -19.60
CA PRO A 412 8.19 -4.35 -18.26
C PRO A 412 9.59 -3.70 -18.25
N ALA A 413 10.44 -3.98 -19.24
CA ALA A 413 11.76 -3.38 -19.34
C ALA A 413 11.68 -1.87 -19.65
N ALA A 414 10.82 -1.48 -20.59
CA ALA A 414 10.56 -0.07 -20.89
C ALA A 414 10.05 0.71 -19.67
N TYR A 415 9.13 0.13 -18.90
CA TYR A 415 8.61 0.76 -17.70
C TYR A 415 9.65 0.89 -16.58
N ALA A 416 10.49 -0.13 -16.38
CA ALA A 416 11.60 -0.05 -15.45
C ALA A 416 12.61 1.03 -15.86
N ASP A 417 12.92 1.13 -17.16
CA ASP A 417 13.86 2.10 -17.69
C ASP A 417 13.38 3.56 -17.54
N ALA A 418 12.07 3.80 -17.70
CA ALA A 418 11.47 5.11 -17.38
C ALA A 418 11.63 5.50 -15.90
N GLY A 419 11.84 4.53 -15.01
CA GLY A 419 11.99 4.72 -13.57
C GLY A 419 13.34 5.23 -13.09
N HIS A 420 14.39 5.19 -13.91
CA HIS A 420 15.73 5.63 -13.49
C HIS A 420 15.78 7.13 -13.16
N TYR A 421 15.16 7.98 -13.99
CA TYR A 421 15.05 9.41 -13.72
C TYR A 421 13.86 10.03 -14.47
N ARG A 422 12.71 10.15 -13.78
CA ARG A 422 11.49 10.85 -14.23
C ARG A 422 11.14 10.59 -15.71
N GLY A 423 10.42 9.52 -15.99
CA GLY A 423 10.12 9.09 -17.36
C GLY A 423 8.64 8.99 -17.70
N GLU A 424 8.39 8.83 -19.00
CA GLU A 424 7.10 8.46 -19.56
C GLU A 424 7.24 7.22 -20.43
N VAL A 425 6.23 6.37 -20.41
CA VAL A 425 6.10 5.25 -21.35
C VAL A 425 4.90 5.53 -22.23
N TRP A 426 5.15 5.74 -23.51
CA TRP A 426 4.12 5.98 -24.52
C TRP A 426 3.81 4.68 -25.22
N VAL A 427 2.58 4.22 -25.08
CA VAL A 427 2.15 2.91 -25.54
C VAL A 427 1.19 3.09 -26.70
N ARG A 428 1.55 2.51 -27.85
CA ARG A 428 0.71 2.52 -29.04
C ARG A 428 -0.63 1.83 -28.77
N GLN A 429 -1.64 2.12 -29.58
CA GLN A 429 -2.84 1.29 -29.63
C GLN A 429 -2.48 -0.18 -29.85
N GLY A 430 -3.29 -1.07 -29.30
CA GLY A 430 -3.06 -2.50 -29.36
C GLY A 430 -3.42 -3.18 -28.05
N ARG A 431 -3.31 -4.51 -28.05
CA ARG A 431 -3.60 -5.36 -26.89
C ARG A 431 -2.29 -5.94 -26.33
N TYR A 432 -2.12 -5.81 -25.02
CA TYR A 432 -0.90 -6.18 -24.31
C TYR A 432 -1.23 -7.14 -23.17
N HIS A 433 -0.55 -8.27 -23.11
CA HIS A 433 -0.71 -9.27 -22.05
C HIS A 433 0.45 -9.17 -21.06
N THR A 434 0.40 -8.13 -20.22
CA THR A 434 1.45 -7.85 -19.23
C THR A 434 0.84 -7.35 -17.92
N GLY A 435 1.59 -7.55 -16.83
CA GLY A 435 1.20 -7.16 -15.50
C GLY A 435 2.18 -7.70 -14.47
N ASN A 436 1.76 -7.70 -13.22
CA ASN A 436 2.58 -7.97 -12.05
C ASN A 436 3.83 -7.07 -11.94
N ILE A 437 3.74 -5.84 -12.42
CA ILE A 437 4.84 -4.86 -12.37
C ILE A 437 4.70 -3.93 -11.17
N LEU A 438 5.81 -3.32 -10.73
CA LEU A 438 5.80 -2.33 -9.66
C LEU A 438 5.41 -0.96 -10.23
N PRO A 439 4.48 -0.20 -9.62
CA PRO A 439 4.34 1.22 -9.91
C PRO A 439 5.61 1.96 -9.43
N LEU A 440 6.05 2.97 -10.19
CA LEU A 440 7.33 3.65 -9.98
C LEU A 440 7.10 5.15 -9.76
N SER A 441 7.93 5.75 -8.91
CA SER A 441 7.84 7.17 -8.61
C SER A 441 8.23 8.02 -9.82
N ASN A 442 7.49 9.11 -10.06
CA ASN A 442 7.71 10.04 -11.17
C ASN A 442 7.69 9.37 -12.56
N VAL A 443 6.93 8.28 -12.71
CA VAL A 443 6.71 7.64 -14.02
C VAL A 443 5.27 7.85 -14.47
N ALA A 444 5.10 8.27 -15.73
CA ALA A 444 3.82 8.35 -16.39
C ALA A 444 3.65 7.22 -17.43
N LEU A 445 2.60 6.43 -17.30
CA LEU A 445 2.17 5.47 -18.33
C LEU A 445 1.08 6.11 -19.18
N ARG A 446 1.32 6.26 -20.48
CA ARG A 446 0.39 6.93 -21.40
C ARG A 446 -0.03 6.01 -22.55
N GLY A 447 -1.34 5.85 -22.74
CA GLY A 447 -1.94 5.23 -23.91
C GLY A 447 -2.60 6.27 -24.81
N GLY A 448 -3.15 5.83 -25.95
CA GLY A 448 -3.84 6.74 -26.87
C GLY A 448 -3.04 7.12 -28.12
N PHE A 449 -1.96 6.42 -28.43
CA PHE A 449 -1.07 6.76 -29.55
C PHE A 449 -1.30 5.88 -30.78
N ALA A 450 -1.31 6.48 -31.97
CA ALA A 450 -1.27 5.79 -33.25
C ALA A 450 0.13 5.26 -33.60
N GLY A 451 1.18 5.78 -32.96
CA GLY A 451 2.59 5.41 -33.18
C GLY A 451 3.33 6.38 -34.11
N THR A 452 2.87 7.63 -34.21
CA THR A 452 3.46 8.68 -35.06
C THR A 452 3.62 10.01 -34.34
N GLU A 453 3.10 10.11 -33.13
CA GLU A 453 3.06 11.32 -32.32
C GLU A 453 4.44 11.73 -31.81
N SER A 454 4.60 13.03 -31.61
CA SER A 454 5.81 13.67 -31.08
C SER A 454 5.58 14.39 -29.76
N ASP A 455 4.32 14.53 -29.33
CA ASP A 455 3.94 15.17 -28.07
C ASP A 455 2.85 14.36 -27.32
N ALA A 456 2.92 14.34 -25.99
CA ALA A 456 1.96 13.62 -25.16
C ALA A 456 0.52 14.14 -25.30
N ALA A 457 0.34 15.42 -25.66
CA ALA A 457 -0.97 16.02 -25.89
C ALA A 457 -1.65 15.53 -27.18
N GLU A 458 -0.91 14.90 -28.10
CA GLU A 458 -1.46 14.29 -29.30
C GLU A 458 -2.16 12.95 -29.00
N ALA A 459 -1.99 12.40 -27.79
CA ALA A 459 -2.65 11.17 -27.37
C ALA A 459 -4.19 11.29 -27.36
N ASP A 460 -4.84 10.47 -28.17
CA ASP A 460 -6.29 10.34 -28.27
C ASP A 460 -6.73 8.93 -27.85
N PRO A 461 -6.95 8.70 -26.53
CA PRO A 461 -7.39 7.41 -26.03
C PRO A 461 -8.84 7.08 -26.40
N SER A 462 -9.59 7.99 -27.03
CA SER A 462 -10.93 7.69 -27.55
C SER A 462 -10.85 6.95 -28.89
N LEU A 463 -9.86 7.31 -29.72
CA LEU A 463 -9.65 6.76 -31.06
C LEU A 463 -8.64 5.59 -31.06
N TYR A 464 -7.51 5.73 -30.36
CA TYR A 464 -6.39 4.79 -30.39
C TYR A 464 -6.30 3.99 -29.08
N LYS A 465 -6.99 2.85 -29.01
CA LYS A 465 -7.14 2.10 -27.76
C LYS A 465 -5.88 1.31 -27.39
N THR A 466 -5.24 1.70 -26.29
CA THR A 466 -4.20 0.90 -25.61
C THR A 466 -4.85 0.04 -24.53
N ILE A 467 -4.80 -1.29 -24.69
CA ILE A 467 -5.50 -2.24 -23.83
C ILE A 467 -4.50 -3.18 -23.14
N PHE A 468 -4.37 -3.09 -21.82
CA PHE A 468 -3.72 -4.11 -21.00
C PHE A 468 -4.74 -5.14 -20.54
N SER A 469 -4.54 -6.39 -20.94
CA SER A 469 -5.45 -7.51 -20.69
C SER A 469 -4.81 -8.53 -19.77
N GLY A 470 -5.49 -8.86 -18.67
CA GLY A 470 -5.11 -9.96 -17.81
C GLY A 470 -5.53 -11.34 -18.35
N ASP A 471 -6.45 -11.38 -19.31
CA ASP A 471 -6.89 -12.59 -20.01
C ASP A 471 -5.86 -12.95 -21.08
N VAL A 472 -5.03 -13.98 -20.83
CA VAL A 472 -3.93 -14.38 -21.72
C VAL A 472 -4.44 -15.20 -22.90
N ASN A 473 -5.44 -16.06 -22.67
CA ASN A 473 -6.01 -16.95 -23.68
C ASN A 473 -7.31 -16.42 -24.31
N GLU A 474 -7.71 -15.18 -24.02
CA GLU A 474 -8.92 -14.52 -24.51
C GLU A 474 -10.21 -15.34 -24.29
N ASN A 475 -10.32 -15.99 -23.13
CA ASN A 475 -11.43 -16.90 -22.81
C ASN A 475 -12.37 -16.38 -21.71
N ASN A 476 -12.17 -15.15 -21.24
CA ASN A 476 -13.03 -14.54 -20.24
C ASN A 476 -14.38 -14.09 -20.84
N HIS A 477 -15.43 -14.31 -20.06
CA HIS A 477 -16.81 -14.19 -20.46
C HIS A 477 -17.68 -13.65 -19.33
N TRP A 478 -18.84 -13.12 -19.70
CA TRP A 478 -19.87 -12.72 -18.75
C TRP A 478 -20.60 -13.94 -18.21
N ILE A 479 -20.93 -13.93 -16.91
CA ILE A 479 -21.76 -14.97 -16.27
C ILE A 479 -22.93 -14.37 -15.49
N HIS A 480 -24.04 -15.11 -15.45
CA HIS A 480 -25.15 -14.91 -14.51
C HIS A 480 -25.60 -16.29 -14.00
N ASP A 481 -25.63 -16.48 -12.68
CA ASP A 481 -25.94 -17.76 -12.04
C ASP A 481 -25.15 -18.96 -12.62
N LYS A 482 -23.84 -18.73 -12.82
CA LYS A 482 -22.88 -19.68 -13.41
C LYS A 482 -23.12 -20.00 -14.91
N ALA A 483 -24.14 -19.43 -15.54
CA ALA A 483 -24.36 -19.58 -16.97
C ALA A 483 -23.55 -18.54 -17.75
N ASN A 484 -22.79 -18.99 -18.75
CA ASN A 484 -22.08 -18.12 -19.70
C ASN A 484 -23.09 -17.28 -20.52
N LYS A 485 -22.80 -15.99 -20.66
CA LYS A 485 -23.61 -14.97 -21.36
C LYS A 485 -22.92 -14.35 -22.58
N GLY A 486 -21.76 -14.88 -22.97
CA GLY A 486 -20.96 -14.40 -24.09
C GLY A 486 -19.61 -13.85 -23.63
N SER A 487 -18.66 -13.77 -24.56
CA SER A 487 -17.32 -13.24 -24.31
C SER A 487 -17.35 -11.78 -23.87
N ILE A 488 -16.42 -11.38 -23.01
CA ILE A 488 -16.27 -9.97 -22.59
C ILE A 488 -15.81 -9.12 -23.79
N TRP A 489 -14.87 -9.68 -24.56
CA TRP A 489 -14.41 -9.11 -25.81
C TRP A 489 -14.85 -10.01 -26.96
N GLN A 490 -15.52 -9.44 -27.94
CA GLN A 490 -15.93 -10.13 -29.15
C GLN A 490 -15.42 -9.35 -30.36
N ASP A 491 -14.62 -10.00 -31.20
CA ASP A 491 -14.05 -9.41 -32.42
C ASP A 491 -13.36 -8.05 -32.17
N GLY A 492 -12.62 -7.95 -31.06
CA GLY A 492 -11.91 -6.73 -30.65
C GLY A 492 -12.79 -5.64 -30.01
N VAL A 493 -14.09 -5.89 -29.81
CA VAL A 493 -15.04 -4.93 -29.23
C VAL A 493 -15.44 -5.36 -27.81
N PHE A 494 -15.43 -4.40 -26.88
CA PHE A 494 -15.92 -4.63 -25.52
C PHE A 494 -17.44 -4.79 -25.52
N THR A 495 -17.92 -5.91 -24.98
CA THR A 495 -19.35 -6.19 -24.87
C THR A 495 -19.88 -5.70 -23.53
N MET A 496 -20.85 -4.78 -23.54
CA MET A 496 -21.47 -4.25 -22.33
C MET A 496 -22.21 -5.35 -21.53
N PRO A 497 -22.03 -5.43 -20.20
CA PRO A 497 -22.76 -6.37 -19.38
C PRO A 497 -24.22 -5.93 -19.16
N SER A 498 -25.09 -6.89 -18.86
CA SER A 498 -26.35 -6.60 -18.16
C SER A 498 -26.09 -6.38 -16.66
N ILE A 499 -27.02 -5.76 -15.94
CA ILE A 499 -26.93 -5.51 -14.49
C ILE A 499 -26.79 -6.80 -13.65
N GLU A 500 -27.15 -7.95 -14.22
CA GLU A 500 -27.07 -9.28 -13.59
C GLU A 500 -25.75 -10.02 -13.89
N TRP A 501 -24.88 -9.43 -14.71
CA TRP A 501 -23.72 -10.12 -15.24
C TRP A 501 -22.47 -9.69 -14.46
N LYS A 502 -21.60 -10.67 -14.18
CA LYS A 502 -20.25 -10.44 -13.64
C LYS A 502 -19.21 -11.06 -14.55
N PRO A 503 -17.97 -10.56 -14.53
CA PRO A 503 -16.90 -11.08 -15.37
C PRO A 503 -16.36 -12.38 -14.76
N SER A 504 -15.98 -13.33 -15.60
CA SER A 504 -15.42 -14.62 -15.18
C SER A 504 -14.61 -15.25 -16.32
N GLY A 505 -13.99 -16.40 -16.05
CA GLY A 505 -13.39 -17.28 -17.05
C GLY A 505 -12.32 -18.20 -16.48
N ASN A 506 -11.42 -18.71 -17.34
CA ASN A 506 -10.42 -19.68 -16.91
C ASN A 506 -9.25 -18.99 -16.21
N ASN A 507 -9.45 -18.70 -14.92
CA ASN A 507 -8.47 -18.02 -14.06
C ASN A 507 -7.14 -18.79 -13.83
N GLY A 508 -6.87 -19.88 -14.55
CA GLY A 508 -5.62 -20.65 -14.48
C GLY A 508 -4.45 -19.97 -15.18
N ASP A 509 -4.72 -19.25 -16.27
CA ASP A 509 -3.73 -18.50 -17.04
C ASP A 509 -3.77 -16.98 -16.80
N ASP A 510 -4.89 -16.47 -16.28
CA ASP A 510 -5.06 -15.03 -16.08
C ASP A 510 -3.99 -14.39 -15.19
N ILE A 511 -3.55 -13.20 -15.60
CA ILE A 511 -2.66 -12.34 -14.83
C ILE A 511 -3.41 -11.79 -13.61
N ALA A 512 -2.80 -11.95 -12.43
CA ALA A 512 -3.41 -11.58 -11.15
C ALA A 512 -3.69 -10.07 -11.03
N TYR A 513 -2.65 -9.25 -11.26
CA TYR A 513 -2.70 -7.80 -11.16
C TYR A 513 -1.94 -7.13 -12.29
N PHE A 514 -2.28 -5.89 -12.63
CA PHE A 514 -1.40 -5.07 -13.47
C PHE A 514 -0.23 -4.54 -12.62
N PHE A 515 -0.55 -3.76 -11.58
CA PHE A 515 0.39 -3.28 -10.58
C PHE A 515 0.35 -4.10 -9.30
N VAL A 516 1.50 -4.56 -8.82
CA VAL A 516 1.66 -5.23 -7.52
C VAL A 516 1.83 -4.23 -6.38
N SER A 517 1.79 -4.73 -5.14
CA SER A 517 1.93 -3.92 -3.93
C SER A 517 3.25 -3.15 -3.94
N ALA A 518 3.19 -1.86 -3.61
CA ALA A 518 4.35 -0.99 -3.53
C ALA A 518 4.29 -0.02 -2.34
N ASP A 519 5.47 0.47 -1.97
CA ASP A 519 5.73 1.45 -0.93
C ASP A 519 6.52 2.63 -1.51
N ASN A 520 6.36 3.82 -0.93
CA ASN A 520 7.13 5.04 -1.25
C ASN A 520 7.06 5.46 -2.73
N VAL A 521 5.90 5.24 -3.36
CA VAL A 521 5.63 5.64 -4.73
C VAL A 521 5.00 7.02 -4.74
N THR A 522 5.67 8.01 -5.33
CA THR A 522 5.13 9.37 -5.43
C THR A 522 5.03 9.80 -6.89
N ASN A 523 3.98 10.56 -7.22
CA ASN A 523 3.81 11.13 -8.55
C ASN A 523 3.82 10.06 -9.66
N CYS A 524 3.18 8.91 -9.42
CA CYS A 524 2.93 7.90 -10.45
C CYS A 524 1.64 8.27 -11.18
N ALA A 525 1.67 8.30 -12.52
CA ALA A 525 0.52 8.67 -13.33
C ALA A 525 0.20 7.59 -14.37
N VAL A 526 -1.08 7.39 -14.63
CA VAL A 526 -1.57 6.57 -15.75
C VAL A 526 -2.62 7.37 -16.50
N ASP A 527 -2.48 7.45 -17.82
CA ASP A 527 -3.31 8.32 -18.65
C ASP A 527 -3.71 7.62 -19.94
N GLY A 528 -5.01 7.61 -20.26
CA GLY A 528 -5.50 7.13 -21.56
C GLY A 528 -5.42 5.61 -21.78
N VAL A 529 -5.40 4.81 -20.71
CA VAL A 529 -5.19 3.36 -20.78
C VAL A 529 -6.46 2.57 -20.44
N THR A 530 -6.69 1.46 -21.15
CA THR A 530 -7.72 0.47 -20.80
C THR A 530 -7.10 -0.72 -20.06
N PHE A 531 -7.60 -1.03 -18.86
CA PHE A 531 -7.27 -2.24 -18.10
C PHE A 531 -8.46 -3.19 -18.11
N THR A 532 -8.25 -4.45 -18.48
CA THR A 532 -9.35 -5.42 -18.56
C THR A 532 -8.97 -6.83 -18.13
N CYS A 533 -9.96 -7.55 -17.58
CA CYS A 533 -9.89 -8.98 -17.31
C CYS A 533 -8.71 -9.43 -16.44
N PHE A 534 -8.20 -8.57 -15.54
CA PHE A 534 -7.27 -9.01 -14.50
C PHE A 534 -8.00 -9.85 -13.45
N LYS A 535 -7.41 -10.97 -13.05
CA LYS A 535 -8.02 -11.95 -12.14
C LYS A 535 -8.45 -11.37 -10.80
N ASN A 536 -7.59 -10.56 -10.18
CA ASN A 536 -7.90 -9.98 -8.86
C ASN A 536 -8.20 -8.48 -8.95
N GLY A 537 -7.47 -7.74 -9.78
CA GLY A 537 -7.64 -6.30 -9.93
C GLY A 537 -6.52 -5.66 -10.75
N VAL A 538 -6.56 -4.35 -10.91
CA VAL A 538 -5.51 -3.58 -11.60
C VAL A 538 -4.41 -3.21 -10.62
N PHE A 539 -4.77 -2.73 -9.42
CA PHE A 539 -3.82 -2.40 -8.36
C PHE A 539 -3.99 -3.34 -7.18
N GLN A 540 -2.95 -4.13 -6.90
CA GLN A 540 -2.82 -4.77 -5.59
C GLN A 540 -2.68 -3.69 -4.50
N GLN A 541 -2.97 -4.05 -3.24
CA GLN A 541 -2.93 -3.14 -2.10
C GLN A 541 -1.69 -2.26 -2.06
N LEU A 542 -1.85 -0.99 -2.45
CA LEU A 542 -0.84 0.04 -2.29
C LEU A 542 -0.75 0.50 -0.83
N SER A 543 0.43 0.89 -0.39
CA SER A 543 0.64 1.33 0.99
C SER A 543 0.29 2.80 1.23
N TYR A 544 0.39 3.24 2.48
CA TYR A 544 0.05 4.60 2.89
C TYR A 544 1.02 5.68 2.36
N SER A 545 2.22 5.29 1.92
CA SER A 545 3.22 6.20 1.33
C SER A 545 3.15 6.25 -0.20
N THR A 546 1.99 5.90 -0.76
CA THR A 546 1.76 5.94 -2.21
C THR A 546 0.88 7.11 -2.62
N ASP A 547 1.17 7.70 -3.77
CA ASP A 547 0.40 8.74 -4.45
C ASP A 547 0.34 8.44 -5.96
N VAL A 548 -0.86 8.06 -6.41
CA VAL A 548 -1.10 7.58 -7.78
C VAL A 548 -2.26 8.33 -8.40
N SER A 549 -2.14 8.70 -9.67
CA SER A 549 -3.23 9.32 -10.43
C SER A 549 -3.57 8.52 -11.69
N LEU A 550 -4.87 8.43 -11.99
CA LEU A 550 -5.39 7.90 -13.24
C LEU A 550 -6.23 8.98 -13.93
N SER A 551 -6.00 9.19 -15.22
CA SER A 551 -6.81 10.07 -16.07
C SER A 551 -7.25 9.38 -17.36
N ARG A 552 -8.47 9.64 -17.85
CA ARG A 552 -8.95 9.14 -19.16
C ARG A 552 -8.85 7.61 -19.30
N CYS A 553 -8.93 6.87 -18.19
CA CYS A 553 -8.70 5.44 -18.14
C CYS A 553 -10.00 4.63 -18.11
N ASP A 554 -9.98 3.47 -18.77
CA ASP A 554 -11.07 2.50 -18.76
C ASP A 554 -10.67 1.29 -17.93
N LEU A 555 -11.46 0.93 -16.92
CA LEU A 555 -11.26 -0.23 -16.06
C LEU A 555 -12.46 -1.18 -16.24
N LEU A 556 -12.30 -2.12 -17.16
CA LEU A 556 -13.39 -2.90 -17.73
C LEU A 556 -13.31 -4.37 -17.32
N ALA A 557 -14.38 -4.90 -16.71
CA ALA A 557 -14.53 -6.33 -16.46
C ALA A 557 -13.35 -6.97 -15.69
N ASN A 558 -12.80 -6.25 -14.72
CA ASN A 558 -11.71 -6.72 -13.88
C ASN A 558 -12.25 -7.49 -12.67
N ASN A 559 -11.35 -8.18 -11.96
CA ASN A 559 -11.66 -9.07 -10.85
C ASN A 559 -12.49 -10.30 -11.29
N THR A 560 -12.05 -10.96 -12.39
CA THR A 560 -12.67 -12.17 -12.96
C THR A 560 -12.60 -13.39 -12.02
N GLY A 561 -11.70 -13.35 -11.03
CA GLY A 561 -11.55 -14.36 -9.98
C GLY A 561 -12.40 -14.12 -8.73
N GLU A 562 -13.09 -12.99 -8.63
CA GLU A 562 -14.00 -12.61 -7.52
C GLU A 562 -13.34 -12.53 -6.12
N SER A 563 -12.00 -12.52 -6.05
CA SER A 563 -11.24 -12.49 -4.78
C SER A 563 -10.68 -11.12 -4.42
N GLY A 564 -10.73 -10.12 -5.31
CA GLY A 564 -10.08 -8.83 -5.13
C GLY A 564 -10.99 -7.60 -5.21
N THR A 565 -10.36 -6.48 -5.54
CA THR A 565 -10.98 -5.19 -5.88
C THR A 565 -10.14 -4.60 -7.02
N VAL A 566 -10.76 -3.94 -8.00
CA VAL A 566 -10.04 -3.37 -9.16
C VAL A 566 -8.90 -2.45 -8.71
N ILE A 567 -9.15 -1.57 -7.74
CA ILE A 567 -8.12 -0.76 -7.09
C ILE A 567 -8.23 -0.90 -5.57
N LEU A 568 -7.16 -1.40 -4.94
CA LEU A 568 -7.03 -1.42 -3.49
C LEU A 568 -5.87 -0.53 -3.06
N THR A 569 -6.13 0.49 -2.24
CA THR A 569 -5.09 1.41 -1.78
C THR A 569 -5.26 1.83 -0.31
N ARG A 570 -4.13 2.03 0.36
CA ARG A 570 -4.02 2.72 1.66
C ARG A 570 -3.45 4.14 1.51
N GLY A 571 -2.95 4.49 0.33
CA GLY A 571 -2.35 5.78 0.02
C GLY A 571 -3.34 6.77 -0.56
N LEU A 572 -2.81 7.75 -1.29
CA LEU A 572 -3.58 8.75 -2.02
C LEU A 572 -3.86 8.27 -3.46
N ILE A 573 -5.06 8.54 -3.92
CA ILE A 573 -5.45 8.33 -5.30
C ILE A 573 -6.27 9.48 -5.85
N ALA A 574 -5.98 9.85 -7.10
CA ALA A 574 -6.79 10.77 -7.88
C ALA A 574 -7.29 10.08 -9.16
N LEU A 575 -8.61 10.06 -9.35
CA LEU A 575 -9.27 9.51 -10.54
C LEU A 575 -9.96 10.65 -11.30
N ARG A 576 -9.64 10.80 -12.59
CA ARG A 576 -10.19 11.86 -13.45
C ARG A 576 -10.68 11.27 -14.76
N ASP A 577 -11.92 11.53 -15.15
CA ASP A 577 -12.44 11.05 -16.44
C ASP A 577 -12.23 9.54 -16.65
N CYS A 578 -12.46 8.76 -15.59
CA CYS A 578 -12.24 7.31 -15.60
C CYS A 578 -13.57 6.55 -15.63
N ARG A 579 -13.61 5.41 -16.31
CA ARG A 579 -14.79 4.55 -16.41
C ARG A 579 -14.52 3.18 -15.80
N PHE A 580 -15.30 2.80 -14.80
CA PHE A 580 -15.29 1.48 -14.18
C PHE A 580 -16.57 0.76 -14.58
N ILE A 581 -16.44 -0.31 -15.36
CA ILE A 581 -17.60 -1.03 -15.93
C ILE A 581 -17.48 -2.52 -15.67
N GLY A 582 -18.55 -3.13 -15.16
CA GLY A 582 -18.68 -4.59 -15.18
C GLY A 582 -17.78 -5.31 -14.19
N SER A 583 -17.33 -4.67 -13.11
CA SER A 583 -16.45 -5.28 -12.09
C SER A 583 -17.19 -5.38 -10.75
N PRO A 584 -17.15 -6.52 -10.04
CA PRO A 584 -17.92 -6.71 -8.82
C PRO A 584 -17.45 -5.80 -7.67
N SER A 585 -16.15 -5.48 -7.58
CA SER A 585 -15.63 -4.56 -6.56
C SER A 585 -14.61 -3.61 -7.18
N MET A 586 -14.90 -2.31 -7.22
CA MET A 586 -14.12 -1.36 -8.06
C MET A 586 -13.04 -0.61 -7.27
N LEU A 587 -13.37 0.08 -6.19
CA LEU A 587 -12.40 0.86 -5.41
C LEU A 587 -12.54 0.61 -3.92
N ASN A 588 -11.43 0.30 -3.26
CA ASN A 588 -11.36 0.17 -1.81
C ASN A 588 -10.22 1.02 -1.23
N LEU A 589 -10.59 1.95 -0.36
CA LEU A 589 -9.69 2.86 0.36
C LEU A 589 -9.61 2.41 1.82
N SER A 590 -8.40 2.12 2.31
CA SER A 590 -8.21 1.45 3.62
C SER A 590 -7.06 1.99 4.49
N GLY A 591 -6.66 3.26 4.32
CA GLY A 591 -5.51 3.85 5.03
C GLY A 591 -5.77 5.12 5.84
N SER A 592 -4.69 5.69 6.37
CA SER A 592 -4.69 6.97 7.08
C SER A 592 -3.53 7.83 6.57
N SER A 593 -3.85 8.80 5.75
CA SER A 593 -2.97 9.81 5.16
C SER A 593 -3.55 11.21 5.38
N THR A 594 -2.69 12.23 5.43
CA THR A 594 -3.05 13.65 5.61
C THR A 594 -3.58 14.34 4.35
N GLY A 595 -3.51 13.68 3.19
CA GLY A 595 -4.02 14.19 1.93
C GLY A 595 -5.52 14.00 1.72
N THR A 596 -5.98 14.21 0.48
CA THR A 596 -7.37 13.99 0.05
C THR A 596 -7.38 13.10 -1.18
N ASN A 597 -8.17 12.03 -1.13
CA ASN A 597 -8.50 11.25 -2.32
C ASN A 597 -9.52 12.01 -3.15
N LEU A 598 -9.33 12.03 -4.46
CA LEU A 598 -10.18 12.79 -5.39
C LEU A 598 -10.74 11.86 -6.47
N ILE A 599 -12.03 11.98 -6.73
CA ILE A 599 -12.71 11.34 -7.87
C ILE A 599 -13.49 12.43 -8.60
N GLU A 600 -13.21 12.63 -9.87
CA GLU A 600 -13.92 13.61 -10.69
C GLU A 600 -14.23 13.11 -12.10
N ASP A 601 -15.40 13.50 -12.59
CA ASP A 601 -15.82 13.24 -13.97
C ASP A 601 -15.83 11.74 -14.32
N CYS A 602 -16.06 10.87 -13.33
CA CYS A 602 -15.96 9.42 -13.50
C CYS A 602 -17.33 8.74 -13.70
N LEU A 603 -17.28 7.52 -14.21
CA LEU A 603 -18.43 6.61 -14.31
C LEU A 603 -18.14 5.30 -13.56
N PHE A 604 -19.04 4.90 -12.67
CA PHE A 604 -19.05 3.58 -12.04
C PHE A 604 -20.36 2.88 -12.41
N ALA A 605 -20.26 1.81 -13.20
CA ALA A 605 -21.44 1.18 -13.79
C ALA A 605 -21.38 -0.35 -13.80
N TYR A 606 -22.54 -0.99 -13.68
CA TYR A 606 -22.70 -2.44 -13.82
C TYR A 606 -21.83 -3.24 -12.85
N SER A 607 -22.07 -3.09 -11.54
CA SER A 607 -21.48 -3.98 -10.53
C SER A 607 -22.52 -5.01 -10.09
N TYR A 608 -22.11 -6.27 -9.95
CA TYR A 608 -22.98 -7.37 -9.52
C TYR A 608 -22.35 -8.16 -8.36
N ASN A 609 -23.08 -8.24 -7.23
CA ASN A 609 -22.75 -9.04 -6.04
C ASN A 609 -21.32 -8.86 -5.49
N GLY A 610 -20.85 -7.62 -5.44
CA GLY A 610 -19.55 -7.28 -4.86
C GLY A 610 -19.55 -7.16 -3.35
N ASN A 611 -18.69 -7.92 -2.66
CA ASN A 611 -18.48 -7.77 -1.21
C ASN A 611 -18.08 -6.34 -0.79
N HIS A 612 -17.48 -5.55 -1.68
CA HIS A 612 -17.02 -4.19 -1.43
C HIS A 612 -17.79 -3.10 -2.22
N GLY A 613 -18.90 -3.43 -2.88
CA GLY A 613 -19.67 -2.45 -3.65
C GLY A 613 -18.86 -1.81 -4.79
N MET A 614 -19.26 -0.63 -5.27
CA MET A 614 -18.44 0.10 -6.25
C MET A 614 -17.30 0.82 -5.54
N ILE A 615 -17.59 1.65 -4.53
CA ILE A 615 -16.59 2.34 -3.73
C ILE A 615 -16.81 2.05 -2.25
N ARG A 616 -15.78 1.49 -1.61
CA ARG A 616 -15.73 1.31 -0.16
C ARG A 616 -14.64 2.17 0.45
N ASN A 617 -15.04 3.17 1.22
CA ASN A 617 -14.14 4.03 1.98
C ASN A 617 -14.10 3.63 3.46
N THR A 618 -13.09 2.84 3.83
CA THR A 618 -12.75 2.53 5.23
C THR A 618 -11.58 3.36 5.76
N ALA A 619 -10.93 4.13 4.89
CA ALA A 619 -9.83 5.01 5.22
C ALA A 619 -10.30 6.13 6.16
N SER A 620 -9.43 6.66 7.02
CA SER A 620 -9.71 7.93 7.73
C SER A 620 -9.43 9.16 6.86
N THR A 621 -8.68 8.97 5.77
CA THR A 621 -8.37 9.99 4.77
C THR A 621 -9.64 10.55 4.13
N ARG A 622 -9.61 11.85 3.86
CA ARG A 622 -10.72 12.56 3.20
C ARG A 622 -10.93 12.02 1.78
N LEU A 623 -12.19 11.86 1.38
CA LEU A 623 -12.57 11.49 0.01
C LEU A 623 -13.57 12.50 -0.54
N ASP A 624 -13.15 13.21 -1.59
CA ASP A 624 -14.01 14.15 -2.31
C ASP A 624 -14.35 13.59 -3.71
N ILE A 625 -15.64 13.59 -4.04
CA ILE A 625 -16.19 13.06 -5.28
C ILE A 625 -16.98 14.17 -5.97
N ARG A 626 -16.76 14.39 -7.27
CA ARG A 626 -17.53 15.38 -8.04
C ARG A 626 -17.88 14.94 -9.44
N ARG A 627 -19.02 15.40 -9.97
CA ARG A 627 -19.47 15.17 -11.36
C ARG A 627 -19.37 13.70 -11.79
N THR A 628 -19.71 12.79 -10.87
CA THR A 628 -19.52 11.35 -11.04
C THR A 628 -20.87 10.64 -11.08
N THR A 629 -21.00 9.67 -11.97
CA THR A 629 -22.22 8.85 -12.09
C THR A 629 -21.99 7.45 -11.54
N PHE A 630 -22.87 7.03 -10.63
CA PHE A 630 -23.00 5.68 -10.13
C PHE A 630 -24.30 5.09 -10.67
N THR A 631 -24.22 3.96 -11.39
CA THR A 631 -25.43 3.38 -11.98
C THR A 631 -25.40 1.88 -12.13
N HIS A 632 -26.57 1.23 -12.08
CA HIS A 632 -26.69 -0.21 -12.32
C HIS A 632 -25.80 -1.04 -11.37
N ASN A 633 -25.83 -0.72 -10.07
CA ASN A 633 -25.30 -1.64 -9.03
C ASN A 633 -26.40 -2.63 -8.69
N ARG A 634 -26.09 -3.93 -8.73
CA ARG A 634 -26.98 -4.97 -8.23
C ARG A 634 -26.32 -5.78 -7.15
N ASP A 635 -27.04 -5.93 -6.04
CA ASP A 635 -26.52 -6.63 -4.88
C ASP A 635 -27.61 -7.47 -4.20
N THR A 636 -27.22 -8.64 -3.72
CA THR A 636 -28.11 -9.62 -3.08
C THR A 636 -27.31 -10.43 -2.07
N SER A 637 -27.68 -10.39 -0.79
CA SER A 637 -26.97 -11.08 0.27
C SER A 637 -27.90 -11.51 1.39
N TRP A 638 -27.81 -12.79 1.76
CA TRP A 638 -28.61 -13.38 2.83
C TRP A 638 -27.90 -13.38 4.20
N TRP A 639 -26.55 -13.33 4.24
CA TRP A 639 -25.77 -13.61 5.46
C TRP A 639 -24.66 -12.57 5.73
N ALA A 640 -24.50 -11.55 4.87
CA ALA A 640 -23.43 -10.56 4.99
C ALA A 640 -23.90 -9.14 4.69
N HIS A 641 -23.39 -8.17 5.45
CA HIS A 641 -23.48 -6.75 5.12
C HIS A 641 -22.55 -6.44 3.94
N HIS A 642 -23.02 -6.69 2.71
CA HIS A 642 -22.34 -6.17 1.52
C HIS A 642 -22.29 -4.64 1.58
N ALA A 643 -21.29 -4.04 0.94
CA ALA A 643 -21.15 -2.60 0.91
C ALA A 643 -22.15 -1.96 -0.09
N ALA A 644 -22.50 -0.71 0.15
CA ALA A 644 -23.30 0.08 -0.78
C ALA A 644 -22.53 0.37 -2.08
N ALA A 645 -23.21 0.90 -3.10
CA ALA A 645 -22.52 1.41 -4.29
C ALA A 645 -21.47 2.47 -3.89
N LEU A 646 -21.84 3.39 -2.98
CA LEU A 646 -20.93 4.28 -2.29
C LEU A 646 -21.05 4.10 -0.77
N ASP A 647 -19.96 3.67 -0.15
CA ASP A 647 -19.93 3.30 1.26
C ASP A 647 -18.87 4.10 2.04
N TYR A 648 -19.31 5.10 2.79
CA TYR A 648 -18.47 5.84 3.74
C TYR A 648 -18.50 5.15 5.10
N ASN A 649 -17.64 4.15 5.31
CA ASN A 649 -17.48 3.49 6.61
C ASN A 649 -16.51 4.24 7.55
N GLY A 650 -15.61 5.05 6.99
CA GLY A 650 -14.51 5.72 7.69
C GLY A 650 -14.55 7.25 7.59
N GLY A 651 -13.66 7.81 6.79
CA GLY A 651 -13.29 9.22 6.69
C GLY A 651 -14.43 10.13 6.23
N SER A 652 -14.20 11.44 6.32
CA SER A 652 -15.18 12.47 5.93
C SER A 652 -14.94 12.96 4.51
N GLY A 653 -15.87 13.73 3.94
CA GLY A 653 -15.67 14.31 2.61
C GLY A 653 -16.93 14.91 1.97
N THR A 654 -16.80 15.31 0.71
CA THR A 654 -17.90 15.89 -0.08
C THR A 654 -18.22 15.05 -1.31
N VAL A 655 -19.50 14.98 -1.66
CA VAL A 655 -20.02 14.37 -2.89
C VAL A 655 -20.85 15.42 -3.62
N GLU A 656 -20.38 15.90 -4.77
CA GLU A 656 -20.92 17.08 -5.43
C GLU A 656 -21.31 16.79 -6.89
N ASP A 657 -22.46 17.27 -7.34
CA ASP A 657 -22.92 17.11 -8.74
C ASP A 657 -22.93 15.63 -9.21
N CYS A 658 -23.24 14.70 -8.31
CA CYS A 658 -23.20 13.27 -8.59
C CYS A 658 -24.59 12.66 -8.81
N VAL A 659 -24.65 11.58 -9.57
CA VAL A 659 -25.88 10.84 -9.87
C VAL A 659 -25.79 9.41 -9.33
N PHE A 660 -26.83 8.97 -8.62
CA PHE A 660 -27.01 7.59 -8.15
C PHE A 660 -28.30 7.04 -8.76
N ALA A 661 -28.19 6.20 -9.78
CA ALA A 661 -29.33 5.84 -10.62
C ALA A 661 -29.44 4.35 -10.94
N ASN A 662 -30.68 3.85 -11.00
CA ASN A 662 -31.00 2.51 -11.51
C ASN A 662 -30.30 1.38 -10.75
N HIS A 663 -30.01 1.56 -9.46
CA HIS A 663 -29.49 0.48 -8.62
C HIS A 663 -30.62 -0.50 -8.24
N ARG A 664 -30.25 -1.76 -7.99
CA ARG A 664 -31.15 -2.87 -7.65
C ARG A 664 -30.56 -3.70 -6.50
N SER A 665 -30.97 -3.41 -5.27
CA SER A 665 -30.52 -4.15 -4.08
C SER A 665 -31.66 -4.98 -3.52
N SER A 666 -31.36 -6.12 -2.90
CA SER A 666 -32.37 -6.94 -2.23
C SER A 666 -31.84 -7.56 -0.94
N THR A 667 -32.72 -8.14 -0.12
CA THR A 667 -32.37 -8.92 1.08
C THR A 667 -31.59 -8.12 2.14
N SER A 668 -30.48 -8.64 2.68
CA SER A 668 -29.65 -7.98 3.72
C SER A 668 -28.53 -7.12 3.15
N SER A 669 -28.55 -6.86 1.83
CA SER A 669 -27.59 -5.99 1.15
C SER A 669 -27.79 -4.51 1.50
N MET A 670 -26.98 -3.63 0.92
CA MET A 670 -27.12 -2.18 1.10
C MET A 670 -27.65 -1.54 -0.19
N GLY A 671 -28.37 -0.44 -0.04
CA GLY A 671 -28.77 0.37 -1.19
C GLY A 671 -27.59 1.14 -1.80
N PRO A 672 -27.88 2.13 -2.66
CA PRO A 672 -26.88 3.00 -3.30
C PRO A 672 -25.87 3.62 -2.33
N VAL A 673 -26.32 4.12 -1.18
CA VAL A 673 -25.42 4.85 -0.26
C VAL A 673 -25.56 4.38 1.17
N ARG A 674 -24.41 4.18 1.81
CA ARG A 674 -24.29 3.97 3.25
C ARG A 674 -23.27 4.93 3.87
N ILE A 675 -23.62 5.45 5.04
CA ILE A 675 -22.79 6.36 5.83
C ILE A 675 -22.69 5.84 7.26
N GLY A 676 -21.48 5.47 7.66
CA GLY A 676 -21.16 4.94 8.97
C GLY A 676 -21.21 3.42 9.05
N GLN A 677 -20.29 2.87 9.84
CA GLN A 677 -20.25 1.48 10.31
C GLN A 677 -19.76 1.49 11.76
N ALA A 678 -19.97 0.39 12.50
CA ALA A 678 -19.73 0.31 13.94
C ALA A 678 -18.38 0.95 14.36
N GLY A 679 -18.44 1.89 15.31
CA GLY A 679 -17.25 2.55 15.88
C GLY A 679 -16.68 3.74 15.09
N LYS A 680 -17.33 4.16 13.98
CA LYS A 680 -16.92 5.33 13.17
C LYS A 680 -18.12 6.23 12.87
N ALA A 681 -17.90 7.55 12.91
CA ALA A 681 -18.92 8.58 12.69
C ALA A 681 -18.44 9.61 11.65
N PRO A 682 -18.41 9.26 10.35
CA PRO A 682 -18.07 10.19 9.27
C PRO A 682 -18.98 11.43 9.22
N LEU A 683 -18.43 12.52 8.69
CA LEU A 683 -19.16 13.69 8.22
C LEU A 683 -19.12 13.71 6.69
N VAL A 684 -20.28 13.53 6.04
CA VAL A 684 -20.38 13.52 4.58
C VAL A 684 -21.38 14.57 4.11
N GLU A 685 -21.01 15.36 3.12
CA GLU A 685 -21.90 16.35 2.52
C GLU A 685 -22.17 16.03 1.05
N PHE A 686 -23.44 15.84 0.72
CA PHE A 686 -23.96 15.71 -0.63
C PHE A 686 -24.47 17.06 -1.11
N ILE A 687 -24.02 17.48 -2.29
CA ILE A 687 -24.31 18.80 -2.87
C ILE A 687 -24.80 18.58 -4.30
N ARG A 688 -25.99 19.06 -4.64
CA ARG A 688 -26.54 18.98 -6.02
C ARG A 688 -26.54 17.55 -6.59
N CYS A 689 -26.76 16.57 -5.72
CA CYS A 689 -26.78 15.16 -6.11
C CYS A 689 -28.21 14.70 -6.43
N ALA A 690 -28.33 13.75 -7.36
CA ALA A 690 -29.59 13.13 -7.75
C ALA A 690 -29.60 11.64 -7.42
N PHE A 691 -30.64 11.19 -6.72
CA PHE A 691 -30.91 9.79 -6.39
C PHE A 691 -32.18 9.37 -7.13
N THR A 692 -32.04 8.59 -8.20
CA THR A 692 -33.15 8.34 -9.13
C THR A 692 -33.37 6.87 -9.44
N ASN A 693 -34.63 6.43 -9.45
CA ASN A 693 -35.03 5.11 -9.93
C ASN A 693 -34.30 3.93 -9.26
N ASN A 694 -33.87 4.09 -8.01
CA ASN A 694 -33.20 3.03 -7.25
C ASN A 694 -34.25 2.13 -6.61
N VAL A 695 -34.01 0.82 -6.59
CA VAL A 695 -34.90 -0.15 -5.94
C VAL A 695 -34.12 -0.90 -4.87
N HIS A 696 -34.70 -1.00 -3.68
CA HIS A 696 -34.21 -1.85 -2.61
C HIS A 696 -35.37 -2.60 -1.94
N ASP A 697 -35.34 -3.93 -1.94
CA ASP A 697 -36.30 -4.75 -1.20
C ASP A 697 -35.65 -5.51 -0.03
N THR A 698 -36.39 -5.77 1.05
CA THR A 698 -35.86 -6.52 2.22
C THR A 698 -35.71 -8.02 1.96
N GLY A 699 -36.24 -8.55 0.85
CA GLY A 699 -36.51 -9.97 0.65
C GLY A 699 -37.24 -10.61 1.84
N ASN A 700 -37.26 -11.94 1.90
CA ASN A 700 -37.96 -12.71 2.96
C ASN A 700 -37.20 -12.77 4.30
N HIS A 701 -36.24 -11.86 4.54
CA HIS A 701 -35.36 -11.91 5.71
C HIS A 701 -35.85 -10.96 6.83
N GLU A 702 -36.07 -11.50 8.02
CA GLU A 702 -36.85 -10.89 9.11
C GLU A 702 -36.15 -9.74 9.88
N SER A 703 -35.01 -9.23 9.41
CA SER A 703 -34.30 -8.10 10.03
C SER A 703 -33.56 -7.23 9.00
N SER A 704 -34.04 -7.25 7.76
CA SER A 704 -33.47 -6.50 6.66
C SER A 704 -34.05 -5.09 6.58
N HIS A 705 -33.18 -4.12 6.27
CA HIS A 705 -33.59 -2.73 6.14
C HIS A 705 -33.35 -2.27 4.69
N ALA A 706 -34.43 -1.98 3.98
CA ALA A 706 -34.39 -1.45 2.62
C ALA A 706 -34.29 0.08 2.65
N ALA A 707 -33.21 0.63 2.09
CA ALA A 707 -33.11 2.07 1.90
C ALA A 707 -32.29 2.46 0.67
N CYS A 708 -32.60 3.62 0.07
CA CYS A 708 -31.73 4.23 -0.95
C CYS A 708 -30.48 4.82 -0.28
N VAL A 709 -30.67 5.50 0.85
CA VAL A 709 -29.60 6.08 1.67
C VAL A 709 -29.77 5.62 3.11
N ARG A 710 -28.70 5.12 3.72
CA ARG A 710 -28.68 4.69 5.12
C ARG A 710 -27.60 5.38 5.94
N ILE A 711 -27.98 5.98 7.07
CA ILE A 711 -27.09 6.72 7.99
C ILE A 711 -27.06 6.03 9.35
N LEU A 712 -25.87 5.74 9.85
CA LEU A 712 -25.61 4.87 11.00
C LEU A 712 -24.59 5.46 11.98
N ASN A 713 -24.53 4.92 13.19
CA ASN A 713 -23.44 5.09 14.17
C ASN A 713 -23.08 6.54 14.52
N SER A 714 -24.09 7.39 14.69
CA SER A 714 -23.92 8.82 15.02
C SER A 714 -23.20 9.61 13.91
N SER A 715 -23.15 9.09 12.69
CA SER A 715 -22.61 9.79 11.53
C SER A 715 -23.43 11.04 11.23
N SER A 716 -22.80 12.02 10.59
CA SER A 716 -23.45 13.26 10.19
C SER A 716 -23.47 13.39 8.67
N CYS A 717 -24.65 13.69 8.15
CA CYS A 717 -24.85 13.91 6.73
C CYS A 717 -25.64 15.18 6.44
N ILE A 718 -25.23 15.89 5.39
CA ILE A 718 -25.92 17.06 4.85
C ILE A 718 -26.25 16.75 3.39
N PHE A 719 -27.50 16.92 3.01
CA PHE A 719 -27.98 16.93 1.63
C PHE A 719 -28.37 18.35 1.31
N ARG A 720 -27.61 18.99 0.43
CA ARG A 720 -27.85 20.36 -0.01
C ARG A 720 -28.19 20.36 -1.49
N ASP A 721 -29.32 20.98 -1.82
CA ASP A 721 -29.78 21.14 -3.21
C ASP A 721 -29.91 19.77 -3.92
N CYS A 722 -30.31 18.72 -3.20
CA CYS A 722 -30.38 17.36 -3.73
C CYS A 722 -31.80 16.97 -4.17
N ARG A 723 -31.89 15.95 -5.03
CA ARG A 723 -33.16 15.41 -5.55
C ARG A 723 -33.26 13.90 -5.29
N PHE A 724 -34.39 13.46 -4.74
CA PHE A 724 -34.76 12.04 -4.61
C PHE A 724 -36.03 11.80 -5.43
N ALA A 725 -35.92 11.09 -6.56
CA ALA A 725 -37.03 10.89 -7.48
C ALA A 725 -37.21 9.42 -7.89
N GLY A 726 -38.43 8.90 -7.83
CA GLY A 726 -38.75 7.57 -8.37
C GLY A 726 -38.06 6.40 -7.65
N ASN A 727 -37.52 6.59 -6.44
CA ASN A 727 -36.88 5.50 -5.69
C ASN A 727 -37.95 4.60 -5.06
N THR A 728 -37.71 3.30 -5.05
CA THR A 728 -38.60 2.30 -4.44
C THR A 728 -37.87 1.58 -3.32
N ALA A 729 -38.46 1.56 -2.12
CA ALA A 729 -38.00 0.74 -1.01
C ALA A 729 -39.16 -0.14 -0.53
N SER A 730 -38.99 -1.46 -0.43
CA SER A 730 -40.09 -2.35 -0.07
C SER A 730 -39.73 -3.34 1.03
N VAL A 731 -40.65 -3.50 1.97
CA VAL A 731 -40.65 -4.63 2.91
C VAL A 731 -41.47 -5.77 2.30
N THR A 732 -41.06 -7.03 2.50
CA THR A 732 -41.83 -8.20 2.00
C THR A 732 -42.48 -9.04 3.11
N THR A 733 -42.24 -8.69 4.38
CA THR A 733 -42.79 -9.38 5.56
C THR A 733 -43.60 -8.44 6.44
N THR A 734 -44.47 -8.96 7.30
CA THR A 734 -45.19 -8.17 8.32
C THR A 734 -44.39 -7.99 9.61
N ASN A 735 -43.13 -8.43 9.64
CA ASN A 735 -42.28 -8.33 10.83
C ASN A 735 -41.90 -6.86 11.09
N GLU A 736 -42.17 -6.38 12.30
CA GLU A 736 -41.88 -5.01 12.74
C GLU A 736 -40.40 -4.60 12.66
N ARG A 737 -39.48 -5.57 12.60
CA ARG A 737 -38.03 -5.34 12.43
C ARG A 737 -37.61 -5.10 10.99
N SER A 738 -38.48 -5.43 10.02
CA SER A 738 -38.21 -5.16 8.61
C SER A 738 -38.65 -3.75 8.28
N LEU A 739 -37.71 -2.93 7.82
CA LEU A 739 -37.90 -1.48 7.66
C LEU A 739 -37.66 -1.09 6.19
N ALA A 740 -38.44 -0.15 5.68
CA ALA A 740 -38.20 0.44 4.36
C ALA A 740 -38.31 1.97 4.38
N SER A 741 -37.42 2.64 3.65
CA SER A 741 -37.52 4.07 3.39
C SER A 741 -36.68 4.52 2.20
N THR A 742 -36.95 5.69 1.64
CA THR A 742 -36.01 6.31 0.70
C THR A 742 -34.72 6.67 1.43
N VAL A 743 -34.85 7.36 2.56
CA VAL A 743 -33.73 7.69 3.45
C VAL A 743 -33.98 7.16 4.85
N MET A 744 -33.02 6.42 5.38
CA MET A 744 -33.08 5.86 6.73
C MET A 744 -31.98 6.42 7.61
N VAL A 745 -32.36 6.94 8.77
CA VAL A 745 -31.44 7.45 9.79
C VAL A 745 -31.59 6.60 11.04
N ASP A 746 -30.75 5.56 11.16
CA ASP A 746 -30.84 4.60 12.27
C ASP A 746 -30.17 5.10 13.56
N ALA A 747 -29.12 5.89 13.41
CA ALA A 747 -28.44 6.59 14.50
C ALA A 747 -27.55 7.68 13.90
N GLY A 748 -27.89 8.96 14.07
CA GLY A 748 -27.06 10.07 13.61
C GLY A 748 -27.82 11.32 13.20
N TYR A 749 -27.16 12.17 12.41
CA TYR A 749 -27.63 13.52 12.10
C TYR A 749 -27.84 13.66 10.60
N ALA A 750 -29.06 13.94 10.14
CA ALA A 750 -29.35 14.23 8.75
C ALA A 750 -29.90 15.65 8.59
N ARG A 751 -29.39 16.40 7.63
CA ARG A 751 -29.86 17.75 7.29
C ARG A 751 -30.19 17.79 5.81
N PHE A 752 -31.42 18.14 5.48
CA PHE A 752 -31.90 18.34 4.12
C PHE A 752 -32.14 19.83 3.91
N ILE A 753 -31.40 20.42 2.99
CA ILE A 753 -31.45 21.85 2.69
C ILE A 753 -31.81 21.96 1.21
N ASN A 754 -32.89 22.66 0.89
CA ASN A 754 -33.36 22.84 -0.48
C ASN A 754 -33.52 21.49 -1.24
N THR A 755 -34.05 20.45 -0.58
CA THR A 755 -34.13 19.10 -1.14
C THR A 755 -35.54 18.77 -1.62
N SER A 756 -35.64 18.12 -2.78
CA SER A 756 -36.91 17.65 -3.37
C SER A 756 -37.04 16.13 -3.24
N PHE A 757 -38.23 15.67 -2.84
CA PHE A 757 -38.62 14.27 -2.78
C PHE A 757 -39.88 14.08 -3.63
N GLU A 758 -39.80 13.35 -4.73
CA GLU A 758 -40.95 13.12 -5.58
C GLU A 758 -41.06 11.69 -6.08
N ASP A 759 -42.30 11.22 -6.23
CA ASP A 759 -42.60 9.90 -6.81
C ASP A 759 -41.85 8.73 -6.15
N ASN A 760 -41.40 8.90 -4.89
CA ASN A 760 -40.74 7.83 -4.17
C ASN A 760 -41.81 6.88 -3.61
N VAL A 761 -41.55 5.59 -3.74
CA VAL A 761 -42.44 4.53 -3.30
C VAL A 761 -41.83 3.82 -2.12
N VAL A 762 -42.57 3.73 -1.02
CA VAL A 762 -42.21 2.88 0.12
C VAL A 762 -43.34 1.89 0.35
N ASP A 763 -43.11 0.60 0.11
CA ASP A 763 -44.16 -0.42 0.06
C ASP A 763 -44.00 -1.49 1.15
N ALA A 764 -45.11 -2.10 1.60
CA ALA A 764 -45.10 -3.15 2.61
C ALA A 764 -46.37 -4.02 2.55
N PRO A 765 -46.36 -5.28 3.04
CA PRO A 765 -47.54 -6.14 3.04
C PRO A 765 -48.64 -5.63 3.97
N GLU A 766 -49.89 -6.03 3.70
CA GLU A 766 -51.02 -5.74 4.58
C GLU A 766 -50.79 -6.28 6.00
N GLY A 767 -51.12 -5.47 7.02
CA GLY A 767 -50.88 -5.79 8.43
C GLY A 767 -49.52 -5.33 8.97
N THR A 768 -48.66 -4.74 8.13
CA THR A 768 -47.42 -4.08 8.59
C THR A 768 -47.73 -2.85 9.42
N THR A 769 -46.98 -2.65 10.50
CA THR A 769 -47.15 -1.48 11.37
C THR A 769 -46.76 -0.19 10.62
N GLY A 770 -47.53 0.88 10.80
CA GLY A 770 -47.23 2.20 10.21
C GLY A 770 -45.94 2.83 10.72
N SER A 771 -45.31 2.21 11.70
CA SER A 771 -43.98 2.55 12.17
C SER A 771 -42.87 1.79 11.48
N SER A 772 -43.09 1.04 10.39
CA SER A 772 -42.02 0.35 9.64
C SER A 772 -41.63 1.06 8.34
N ILE A 773 -42.46 1.97 7.83
CA ILE A 773 -42.31 2.61 6.53
C ILE A 773 -42.42 4.14 6.63
N ALA A 774 -41.58 4.86 5.87
CA ALA A 774 -41.68 6.30 5.61
C ALA A 774 -40.73 6.71 4.48
N CYS A 775 -40.96 7.81 3.77
CA CYS A 775 -39.98 8.32 2.79
C CYS A 775 -38.67 8.68 3.51
N ILE A 776 -38.74 9.47 4.59
CA ILE A 776 -37.66 9.67 5.55
C ILE A 776 -38.04 9.01 6.86
N ARG A 777 -37.22 8.05 7.27
CA ARG A 777 -37.44 7.24 8.46
C ARG A 777 -36.32 7.42 9.47
N THR A 778 -36.66 7.59 10.74
CA THR A 778 -35.67 7.55 11.83
C THR A 778 -35.88 6.37 12.77
N SER A 779 -34.78 5.83 13.29
CA SER A 779 -34.78 4.92 14.42
C SER A 779 -33.66 5.34 15.41
N GLY A 780 -33.60 4.73 16.59
CA GLY A 780 -32.52 4.98 17.56
C GLY A 780 -32.63 6.26 18.40
N ASP A 781 -31.98 6.24 19.56
CA ASP A 781 -32.08 7.30 20.59
C ASP A 781 -31.27 8.57 20.26
N SER A 782 -30.22 8.47 19.44
CA SER A 782 -29.30 9.58 19.10
C SER A 782 -29.64 10.29 17.79
N THR A 783 -30.80 10.02 17.19
CA THR A 783 -31.13 10.49 15.84
C THR A 783 -31.72 11.89 15.81
N CYS A 784 -31.16 12.77 14.96
CA CYS A 784 -31.71 14.10 14.70
C CYS A 784 -31.85 14.36 13.19
N VAL A 785 -32.97 14.95 12.79
CA VAL A 785 -33.27 15.27 11.38
C VAL A 785 -33.75 16.70 11.26
N ALA A 786 -33.21 17.44 10.28
CA ALA A 786 -33.69 18.77 9.92
C ALA A 786 -34.02 18.85 8.43
N LEU A 787 -35.17 19.43 8.11
CA LEU A 787 -35.61 19.77 6.77
C LEU A 787 -35.74 21.29 6.70
N VAL A 788 -35.04 21.92 5.77
CA VAL A 788 -35.07 23.36 5.53
C VAL A 788 -35.34 23.58 4.05
N ASN A 789 -36.41 24.30 3.74
CA ASN A 789 -36.81 24.61 2.36
C ASN A 789 -37.01 23.34 1.52
N CYS A 790 -37.69 22.31 2.04
CA CYS A 790 -37.87 21.04 1.32
C CYS A 790 -39.25 20.94 0.65
N ALA A 791 -39.43 19.98 -0.25
CA ALA A 791 -40.74 19.69 -0.84
C ALA A 791 -40.91 18.19 -1.08
N PHE A 792 -42.12 17.71 -0.82
CA PHE A 792 -42.57 16.34 -1.03
C PHE A 792 -43.77 16.35 -1.97
N LEU A 793 -43.69 15.61 -3.07
CA LEU A 793 -44.78 15.46 -4.04
C LEU A 793 -44.99 13.98 -4.38
N ASN A 794 -46.22 13.50 -4.22
CA ASN A 794 -46.63 12.18 -4.72
C ASN A 794 -45.75 11.00 -4.21
N ASN A 795 -45.24 11.10 -2.98
CA ASN A 795 -44.52 9.99 -2.35
C ASN A 795 -45.54 9.07 -1.66
N GLY A 796 -45.64 7.80 -2.07
CA GLY A 796 -46.78 6.95 -1.70
C GLY A 796 -46.49 5.45 -1.66
N THR A 797 -47.46 4.69 -1.17
CA THR A 797 -47.50 3.22 -1.21
C THR A 797 -48.32 2.74 -2.41
N TYR A 798 -48.09 1.50 -2.88
CA TYR A 798 -48.96 0.88 -3.91
C TYR A 798 -49.78 -0.32 -3.40
N VAL A 799 -49.50 -0.93 -2.24
CA VAL A 799 -50.40 -1.97 -1.70
C VAL A 799 -50.45 -2.00 -0.16
N ALA A 800 -51.59 -1.55 0.40
CA ALA A 800 -52.29 -2.07 1.61
C ALA A 800 -53.18 -0.95 2.18
N THR A 801 -54.50 -1.05 1.96
CA THR A 801 -55.51 0.00 2.14
C THR A 801 -55.77 0.47 3.59
N ASN A 802 -54.91 0.14 4.56
CA ASN A 802 -55.18 0.38 5.99
C ASN A 802 -54.03 1.00 6.80
N THR A 803 -52.81 1.18 6.24
CA THR A 803 -51.67 1.79 6.95
C THR A 803 -51.17 3.04 6.22
N PRO A 804 -51.36 4.26 6.76
CA PRO A 804 -50.94 5.47 6.09
C PRO A 804 -49.41 5.57 6.01
N HIS A 805 -48.89 5.76 4.78
CA HIS A 805 -47.49 6.09 4.51
C HIS A 805 -47.19 7.51 5.02
N SER A 806 -46.05 7.69 5.70
CA SER A 806 -45.59 9.01 6.10
C SER A 806 -44.41 9.52 5.29
N ASP A 807 -44.43 10.77 4.84
CA ASP A 807 -43.24 11.40 4.27
C ASP A 807 -42.11 11.49 5.29
N VAL A 808 -42.44 11.92 6.51
CA VAL A 808 -41.49 11.96 7.63
C VAL A 808 -42.01 11.12 8.78
N GLY A 809 -41.39 9.95 8.99
CA GLY A 809 -41.64 9.08 10.12
C GLY A 809 -40.51 9.15 11.13
N PHE A 810 -40.74 9.83 12.26
CA PHE A 810 -39.75 10.04 13.31
C PHE A 810 -40.03 9.19 14.56
N TYR A 811 -39.22 8.15 14.78
CA TYR A 811 -39.45 7.18 15.86
C TYR A 811 -38.32 7.15 16.91
N GLY A 812 -37.30 8.00 16.74
CA GLY A 812 -36.22 8.19 17.72
C GLY A 812 -36.58 9.11 18.89
N LYS A 813 -35.60 9.38 19.77
CA LYS A 813 -35.70 10.30 20.92
C LYS A 813 -34.99 11.65 20.74
N GLY A 814 -34.32 11.86 19.62
CA GLY A 814 -33.62 13.12 19.36
C GLY A 814 -34.54 14.23 18.85
N THR A 815 -33.99 15.11 18.01
CA THR A 815 -34.69 16.34 17.56
C THR A 815 -35.14 16.24 16.11
N LEU A 816 -36.38 16.68 15.84
CA LEU A 816 -36.93 16.86 14.50
C LEU A 816 -37.15 18.36 14.26
N GLY A 817 -36.53 18.91 13.21
CA GLY A 817 -36.77 20.27 12.74
C GLY A 817 -37.32 20.29 11.33
N ILE A 818 -38.46 20.95 11.09
CA ILE A 818 -39.03 21.09 9.73
C ILE A 818 -39.37 22.55 9.51
N PHE A 819 -38.74 23.15 8.50
CA PHE A 819 -38.82 24.57 8.17
C PHE A 819 -39.14 24.75 6.69
N ASN A 820 -40.09 25.63 6.36
CA ASN A 820 -40.37 26.05 4.98
C ASN A 820 -40.63 24.88 4.03
N THR A 821 -41.35 23.86 4.49
CA THR A 821 -41.51 22.59 3.76
C THR A 821 -42.94 22.44 3.26
N VAL A 822 -43.09 21.96 2.02
CA VAL A 822 -44.39 21.67 1.40
C VAL A 822 -44.57 20.16 1.31
N PHE A 823 -45.74 19.69 1.75
CA PHE A 823 -46.17 18.30 1.70
C PHE A 823 -47.41 18.23 0.79
N ASP A 824 -47.23 17.73 -0.43
CA ASP A 824 -48.29 17.55 -1.43
C ASP A 824 -48.52 16.05 -1.64
N ALA A 825 -49.68 15.57 -1.20
CA ALA A 825 -50.05 14.16 -1.32
C ALA A 825 -50.21 13.72 -2.78
N GLY A 826 -50.39 14.65 -3.73
CA GLY A 826 -50.70 14.34 -5.12
C GLY A 826 -51.96 13.46 -5.22
N ASP A 827 -51.81 12.28 -5.83
CA ASP A 827 -52.90 11.32 -6.02
C ASP A 827 -52.87 10.15 -5.01
N VAL A 828 -52.06 10.24 -3.94
CA VAL A 828 -51.88 9.17 -2.95
C VAL A 828 -53.08 9.06 -2.00
N ALA A 829 -53.78 7.92 -2.02
CA ALA A 829 -55.02 7.71 -1.27
C ALA A 829 -54.88 7.51 0.26
N SER A 830 -53.72 7.03 0.73
CA SER A 830 -53.44 6.75 2.16
C SER A 830 -52.15 7.45 2.62
N TYR A 831 -52.25 8.77 2.76
CA TYR A 831 -51.12 9.67 2.97
C TYR A 831 -51.13 10.34 4.35
N LEU A 832 -49.96 10.46 4.97
CA LEU A 832 -49.70 11.25 6.17
C LEU A 832 -48.41 12.07 5.93
N ALA A 833 -48.41 13.37 6.23
CA ALA A 833 -47.17 14.15 6.04
C ALA A 833 -46.10 13.80 7.10
N ILE A 834 -46.51 13.78 8.37
CA ILE A 834 -45.60 13.62 9.51
C ILE A 834 -46.19 12.65 10.52
N ARG A 835 -45.37 11.66 10.90
CA ARG A 835 -45.62 10.74 12.02
C ARG A 835 -44.50 10.85 13.04
N THR A 836 -44.83 10.96 14.32
CA THR A 836 -43.81 11.09 15.39
C THR A 836 -44.12 10.22 16.60
N SER A 837 -43.08 9.83 17.35
CA SER A 837 -43.24 9.23 18.68
C SER A 837 -43.52 10.30 19.75
N ALA A 838 -44.23 9.93 20.83
CA ALA A 838 -44.65 10.85 21.89
C ALA A 838 -43.50 11.62 22.59
N ASN A 839 -42.27 11.09 22.54
CA ASN A 839 -41.10 11.66 23.22
C ASN A 839 -40.20 12.50 22.28
N THR A 840 -40.65 12.79 21.05
CA THR A 840 -39.85 13.52 20.06
C THR A 840 -39.76 15.01 20.39
N ALA A 841 -38.56 15.58 20.38
CA ALA A 841 -38.36 17.02 20.46
C ALA A 841 -38.59 17.66 19.07
N ALA A 842 -39.84 18.03 18.75
CA ALA A 842 -40.18 18.58 17.44
C ALA A 842 -40.25 20.12 17.38
N MET A 843 -39.75 20.68 16.28
CA MET A 843 -39.96 22.06 15.83
C MET A 843 -40.48 22.01 14.40
N VAL A 844 -41.70 22.48 14.16
CA VAL A 844 -42.33 22.51 12.84
C VAL A 844 -42.81 23.94 12.57
N VAL A 845 -42.20 24.58 11.57
CA VAL A 845 -42.31 26.02 11.34
C VAL A 845 -42.54 26.30 9.86
N SER A 846 -43.62 27.02 9.54
CA SER A 846 -43.94 27.49 8.19
C SER A 846 -44.00 26.36 7.17
N ILE A 847 -44.96 25.46 7.35
CA ILE A 847 -45.19 24.30 6.47
C ILE A 847 -46.61 24.29 5.90
N VAL A 848 -46.77 23.71 4.72
CA VAL A 848 -48.08 23.49 4.10
C VAL A 848 -48.31 22.00 3.91
N ILE A 849 -49.48 21.52 4.34
CA ILE A 849 -49.87 20.10 4.27
C ILE A 849 -51.16 19.98 3.46
N ASP A 850 -51.08 19.35 2.28
CA ASP A 850 -52.25 18.97 1.46
C ASP A 850 -52.70 17.53 1.79
N ALA A 851 -53.11 17.32 3.05
CA ALA A 851 -53.39 16.00 3.61
C ALA A 851 -54.16 16.07 4.95
N PRO A 852 -54.59 14.91 5.50
CA PRO A 852 -55.03 14.83 6.89
C PRO A 852 -54.03 15.41 7.88
N ALA A 853 -54.52 15.75 9.08
CA ALA A 853 -53.70 16.36 10.12
C ALA A 853 -52.47 15.49 10.49
N PRO A 854 -51.27 16.08 10.66
CA PRO A 854 -50.07 15.35 11.04
C PRO A 854 -50.15 14.83 12.49
N GLU A 855 -49.42 13.75 12.79
CA GLU A 855 -49.26 13.23 14.16
C GLU A 855 -48.04 13.90 14.81
N LEU A 856 -48.26 14.97 15.57
CA LEU A 856 -47.22 15.75 16.25
C LEU A 856 -47.22 15.50 17.77
N PRO A 857 -46.05 15.47 18.45
CA PRO A 857 -45.98 15.20 19.88
C PRO A 857 -46.43 16.41 20.71
N ALA A 858 -46.86 16.18 21.95
CA ALA A 858 -47.18 17.26 22.87
C ALA A 858 -45.92 18.08 23.24
N GLY A 859 -46.08 19.39 23.44
CA GLY A 859 -45.02 20.27 23.92
C GLY A 859 -43.95 20.66 22.91
N GLY A 860 -44.08 20.35 21.61
CA GLY A 860 -43.22 20.86 20.53
C GLY A 860 -43.43 22.34 20.21
N ILE A 861 -42.62 22.89 19.29
CA ILE A 861 -42.80 24.26 18.77
C ILE A 861 -43.48 24.14 17.41
N TYR A 862 -44.72 24.63 17.31
CA TYR A 862 -45.53 24.58 16.09
C TYR A 862 -46.03 25.98 15.75
N THR A 863 -45.51 26.55 14.67
CA THR A 863 -45.91 27.87 14.19
C THR A 863 -46.12 27.82 12.69
N ASN A 864 -47.13 28.53 12.18
CA ASN A 864 -47.39 28.61 10.75
C ASN A 864 -47.54 27.23 10.07
N VAL A 865 -48.34 26.35 10.68
CA VAL A 865 -48.72 25.05 10.10
C VAL A 865 -50.05 25.22 9.38
N TRP A 866 -50.03 25.20 8.05
CA TRP A 866 -51.21 25.41 7.21
C TRP A 866 -51.71 24.11 6.60
N HIS A 867 -53.04 23.98 6.51
CA HIS A 867 -53.72 22.89 5.83
C HIS A 867 -54.36 23.39 4.55
N GLY A 868 -54.14 22.66 3.45
CA GLY A 868 -54.71 22.95 2.14
C GLY A 868 -53.71 22.83 1.01
N LYS A 869 -54.23 22.87 -0.22
CA LYS A 869 -53.47 22.61 -1.43
C LYS A 869 -52.44 23.70 -1.73
N ALA A 870 -51.17 23.31 -1.84
CA ALA A 870 -50.08 24.14 -2.36
C ALA A 870 -49.41 23.40 -3.52
N PRO A 871 -49.95 23.53 -4.75
CA PRO A 871 -49.51 22.72 -5.89
C PRO A 871 -48.01 22.85 -6.13
N LEU A 872 -47.35 21.71 -6.22
CA LEU A 872 -45.96 21.59 -6.64
C LEU A 872 -45.88 21.21 -8.13
N ARG A 873 -44.82 21.67 -8.79
CA ARG A 873 -44.42 21.21 -10.12
C ARG A 873 -42.90 21.15 -10.21
N GLU A 874 -42.38 20.40 -11.17
CA GLU A 874 -40.95 20.38 -11.46
C GLU A 874 -40.50 21.69 -12.15
N ARG A 875 -39.30 22.15 -11.80
CA ARG A 875 -38.57 23.22 -12.49
C ARG A 875 -37.13 22.79 -12.72
N MET A 876 -36.69 22.93 -13.96
CA MET A 876 -35.28 22.77 -14.34
C MET A 876 -34.50 24.03 -13.97
N ALA A 877 -33.25 23.86 -13.55
CA ALA A 877 -32.33 24.97 -13.38
C ALA A 877 -31.99 25.59 -14.74
N GLU A 878 -31.70 26.89 -14.75
CA GLU A 878 -31.12 27.56 -15.93
C GLU A 878 -29.63 27.20 -16.11
N LYS A 879 -28.99 26.72 -15.04
CA LYS A 879 -27.57 26.36 -15.02
C LYS A 879 -27.40 24.85 -15.24
N GLU A 880 -26.52 24.50 -16.17
CA GLU A 880 -26.16 23.11 -16.49
C GLU A 880 -25.59 22.37 -15.26
N GLY A 881 -25.91 21.08 -15.13
CA GLY A 881 -25.45 20.21 -14.03
C GLY A 881 -26.28 20.27 -12.74
N TYR A 882 -27.23 21.21 -12.61
CA TYR A 882 -28.11 21.26 -11.44
C TYR A 882 -29.29 20.30 -11.62
N PRO A 883 -29.63 19.49 -10.60
CA PRO A 883 -30.82 18.65 -10.67
C PRO A 883 -32.08 19.52 -10.74
N ALA A 884 -33.13 19.02 -11.39
CA ALA A 884 -34.43 19.66 -11.30
C ALA A 884 -34.94 19.64 -9.85
N HIS A 885 -35.79 20.60 -9.52
CA HIS A 885 -36.37 20.73 -8.20
C HIS A 885 -37.84 21.10 -8.26
N LEU A 886 -38.55 20.76 -7.19
CA LEU A 886 -39.93 21.15 -6.99
C LEU A 886 -40.03 22.65 -6.67
N ILE A 887 -40.98 23.31 -7.32
CA ILE A 887 -41.35 24.72 -7.10
C ILE A 887 -42.82 24.80 -6.68
N VAL A 888 -43.10 25.62 -5.67
CA VAL A 888 -44.47 25.93 -5.26
C VAL A 888 -45.11 26.91 -6.24
N ALA A 889 -46.35 26.66 -6.63
CA ALA A 889 -47.09 27.56 -7.51
C ALA A 889 -47.19 28.98 -6.92
N ALA A 890 -46.89 30.00 -7.71
CA ALA A 890 -46.94 31.41 -7.29
C ALA A 890 -48.34 31.87 -6.86
N SER A 891 -49.40 31.16 -7.29
CA SER A 891 -50.79 31.39 -6.89
C SER A 891 -51.11 30.91 -5.48
N SER A 892 -50.26 30.08 -4.86
CA SER A 892 -50.48 29.61 -3.49
C SER A 892 -50.40 30.78 -2.51
N PRO A 893 -51.39 30.96 -1.61
CA PRO A 893 -51.36 32.02 -0.60
C PRO A 893 -50.20 31.87 0.39
N HIS A 894 -49.61 30.67 0.48
CA HIS A 894 -48.53 30.34 1.39
C HIS A 894 -47.14 30.40 0.73
N ALA A 895 -47.05 30.57 -0.59
CA ALA A 895 -45.81 30.50 -1.36
C ALA A 895 -44.67 31.38 -0.83
N ARG A 896 -45.00 32.51 -0.17
CA ARG A 896 -44.06 33.52 0.36
C ARG A 896 -44.22 33.80 1.86
N GLN A 897 -44.75 32.83 2.62
CA GLN A 897 -44.98 32.93 4.07
C GLN A 897 -43.94 32.18 4.93
N GLY A 898 -42.79 31.81 4.36
CA GLY A 898 -41.74 31.08 5.06
C GLY A 898 -41.09 31.84 6.23
N THR A 899 -40.31 31.13 7.01
CA THR A 899 -39.45 31.63 8.08
C THR A 899 -37.99 31.62 7.61
N PRO A 900 -37.27 32.74 7.64
CA PRO A 900 -35.86 32.74 7.26
C PRO A 900 -34.99 31.82 8.12
N VAL A 901 -34.11 31.07 7.45
CA VAL A 901 -33.07 30.24 8.08
C VAL A 901 -31.72 30.71 7.56
N TRP A 902 -30.75 30.84 8.45
CA TRP A 902 -29.40 31.29 8.15
C TRP A 902 -28.38 30.19 8.41
N TYR A 903 -27.30 30.18 7.62
CA TYR A 903 -26.13 29.37 7.86
C TYR A 903 -25.06 30.22 8.53
N ALA A 904 -24.65 29.85 9.74
CA ALA A 904 -23.68 30.62 10.53
C ALA A 904 -22.24 30.14 10.29
N PRO A 905 -21.23 30.99 10.57
CA PRO A 905 -19.82 30.60 10.47
C PRO A 905 -19.39 29.41 11.35
N ASP A 906 -20.18 29.04 12.37
CA ASP A 906 -19.95 27.85 13.19
C ASP A 906 -20.36 26.52 12.52
N GLY A 907 -20.79 26.57 11.25
CA GLY A 907 -21.19 25.41 10.46
C GLY A 907 -22.60 24.90 10.75
N ARG A 908 -23.45 25.68 11.45
CA ARG A 908 -24.80 25.28 11.82
C ARG A 908 -25.86 26.21 11.24
N TYR A 909 -27.10 25.70 11.22
CA TYR A 909 -28.27 26.43 10.72
C TYR A 909 -29.11 26.96 11.88
N TYR A 910 -29.51 28.23 11.78
CA TYR A 910 -30.26 28.95 12.80
C TYR A 910 -31.49 29.62 12.22
N TRP A 911 -32.53 29.76 13.05
CA TRP A 911 -33.69 30.60 12.78
C TRP A 911 -33.92 31.57 13.94
N TYR A 912 -34.66 32.65 13.67
CA TYR A 912 -34.91 33.71 14.62
C TYR A 912 -36.31 33.59 15.23
N ASP A 913 -36.37 33.23 16.51
CA ASP A 913 -37.52 32.90 17.34
C ASP A 913 -37.69 33.92 18.48
N ALA A 914 -38.02 35.17 18.13
CA ALA A 914 -38.27 36.21 19.13
C ALA A 914 -39.61 36.06 19.87
N VAL A 915 -40.41 35.05 19.53
CA VAL A 915 -41.73 34.82 20.15
C VAL A 915 -41.60 33.91 21.36
N THR A 916 -40.85 32.82 21.24
CA THR A 916 -40.75 31.81 22.32
C THR A 916 -39.75 32.21 23.40
N ASP A 917 -38.62 32.82 23.03
CA ASP A 917 -37.61 33.33 23.98
C ASP A 917 -37.01 34.65 23.45
N PRO A 918 -37.65 35.80 23.71
CA PRO A 918 -37.20 37.10 23.21
C PRO A 918 -35.78 37.48 23.67
N ALA A 919 -35.33 36.97 24.82
CA ALA A 919 -34.00 37.24 25.37
C ALA A 919 -32.91 36.40 24.69
N LYS A 920 -33.30 35.28 24.07
CA LYS A 920 -32.42 34.37 23.32
C LYS A 920 -33.05 33.95 21.98
N PRO A 921 -33.20 34.90 21.03
CA PRO A 921 -34.01 34.67 19.86
C PRO A 921 -33.35 33.74 18.81
N TRP A 922 -32.05 33.46 18.88
CA TRP A 922 -31.40 32.56 17.93
C TRP A 922 -31.51 31.10 18.37
N ARG A 923 -32.12 30.27 17.54
CA ARG A 923 -32.31 28.83 17.82
C ARG A 923 -31.76 27.97 16.69
N ARG A 924 -31.13 26.84 17.03
CA ARG A 924 -30.64 25.87 16.05
C ARG A 924 -31.78 25.05 15.45
N VAL A 925 -31.70 24.71 14.17
CA VAL A 925 -32.73 23.88 13.51
C VAL A 925 -32.77 22.42 13.98
N LEU A 926 -31.69 21.92 14.60
CA LEU A 926 -31.57 20.56 15.11
C LEU A 926 -31.57 20.46 16.64
N ASP A 927 -31.86 21.56 17.34
CA ASP A 927 -31.88 21.56 18.81
C ASP A 927 -32.98 22.47 19.35
N LYS A 928 -34.01 21.84 19.92
CA LYS A 928 -35.15 22.53 20.52
C LYS A 928 -34.82 23.18 21.88
N ALA A 929 -33.81 22.69 22.60
CA ALA A 929 -33.47 23.18 23.94
C ALA A 929 -32.48 24.35 23.92
N THR A 930 -31.66 24.43 22.88
CA THR A 930 -30.56 25.42 22.82
C THR A 930 -31.00 26.74 22.16
N SER A 931 -30.98 27.82 22.94
CA SER A 931 -31.23 29.20 22.51
C SER A 931 -30.06 30.14 22.84
N TYR A 932 -29.83 31.15 21.99
CA TYR A 932 -28.77 32.15 22.16
C TYR A 932 -29.30 33.58 22.02
N ALA A 933 -28.79 34.50 22.86
CA ALA A 933 -29.03 35.94 22.73
C ALA A 933 -28.48 36.49 21.41
N SER A 934 -27.32 35.98 20.99
CA SER A 934 -26.64 36.27 19.73
C SER A 934 -25.79 35.08 19.30
N VAL A 935 -25.51 34.98 18.00
CA VAL A 935 -24.57 34.01 17.42
C VAL A 935 -23.44 34.79 16.77
N ALA A 936 -22.19 34.44 17.09
CA ALA A 936 -21.02 35.14 16.56
C ALA A 936 -21.00 35.07 15.03
N GLY A 937 -20.88 36.24 14.39
CA GLY A 937 -20.85 36.33 12.92
C GLY A 937 -22.19 36.08 12.23
N LEU A 938 -23.32 36.18 12.96
CA LEU A 938 -24.66 36.10 12.39
C LEU A 938 -25.56 37.24 12.90
N SER A 939 -26.30 37.85 11.99
CA SER A 939 -27.21 38.97 12.21
C SER A 939 -28.46 38.86 11.32
N LEU A 940 -29.50 39.63 11.64
CA LEU A 940 -30.72 39.69 10.82
C LEU A 940 -30.51 40.37 9.45
N ALA A 941 -29.39 41.07 9.26
CA ALA A 941 -29.04 41.68 7.99
C ALA A 941 -28.41 40.68 7.00
N ASP A 942 -27.94 39.54 7.50
CA ASP A 942 -27.32 38.51 6.66
C ASP A 942 -28.35 37.86 5.74
N ALA A 943 -27.89 37.44 4.57
CA ALA A 943 -28.73 36.73 3.63
C ALA A 943 -29.12 35.35 4.21
N PRO A 944 -30.42 35.00 4.20
CA PRO A 944 -30.84 33.63 4.47
C PRO A 944 -30.24 32.64 3.47
N VAL A 945 -30.32 31.35 3.79
CA VAL A 945 -29.91 30.27 2.88
C VAL A 945 -30.58 30.49 1.50
N PRO A 946 -29.80 30.54 0.40
CA PRO A 946 -30.35 30.72 -0.95
C PRO A 946 -31.22 29.52 -1.36
N ASP A 947 -31.92 29.64 -2.48
CA ASP A 947 -32.66 28.50 -3.05
C ASP A 947 -31.73 27.45 -3.70
N ALA A 948 -32.30 26.33 -4.17
CA ALA A 948 -31.55 25.21 -4.74
C ALA A 948 -30.70 25.59 -5.97
N PHE A 949 -31.05 26.67 -6.66
CA PHE A 949 -30.34 27.18 -7.83
C PHE A 949 -29.38 28.32 -7.48
N GLY A 950 -29.22 28.63 -6.18
CA GLY A 950 -28.37 29.70 -5.68
C GLY A 950 -29.00 31.09 -5.71
N GLN A 951 -30.30 31.21 -6.01
CA GLN A 951 -30.98 32.50 -6.01
C GLN A 951 -31.20 33.00 -4.58
N ARG A 952 -30.98 34.30 -4.37
CA ARG A 952 -31.13 34.94 -3.05
C ARG A 952 -32.59 34.90 -2.58
N ARG A 953 -32.79 34.68 -1.27
CA ARG A 953 -34.11 34.75 -0.62
C ARG A 953 -34.27 36.05 0.18
N GLY A 954 -35.46 36.64 0.13
CA GLY A 954 -35.81 37.84 0.89
C GLY A 954 -36.39 37.52 2.26
N VAL A 955 -36.06 38.33 3.28
CA VAL A 955 -36.49 38.12 4.68
C VAL A 955 -38.00 38.35 4.89
N LYS A 956 -38.61 39.36 4.23
CA LYS A 956 -40.01 39.77 4.46
C LYS A 956 -41.07 38.96 3.69
N ARG A 957 -40.65 38.19 2.69
CA ARG A 957 -41.50 37.37 1.79
C ARG A 957 -40.79 36.06 1.50
N MET A 958 -40.33 35.41 2.57
CA MET A 958 -39.50 34.22 2.48
C MET A 958 -40.27 33.11 1.76
N PRO A 959 -39.75 32.54 0.67
CA PRO A 959 -40.45 31.47 0.00
C PRO A 959 -40.40 30.14 0.75
N ILE A 960 -41.44 29.34 0.58
CA ILE A 960 -41.47 27.94 1.03
C ILE A 960 -41.01 27.01 -0.10
N GLY A 961 -40.41 25.88 0.25
CA GLY A 961 -39.90 24.89 -0.68
C GLY A 961 -38.50 25.20 -1.26
N PRO A 962 -37.96 24.28 -2.08
CA PRO A 962 -36.56 24.29 -2.53
C PRO A 962 -36.16 25.44 -3.45
N VAL A 963 -37.10 25.88 -4.29
CA VAL A 963 -36.87 26.92 -5.31
C VAL A 963 -37.79 28.12 -5.04
N ASN A 964 -37.31 29.32 -5.36
CA ASN A 964 -38.15 30.51 -5.32
C ASN A 964 -39.35 30.36 -6.28
N PRO A 965 -40.59 30.63 -5.83
CA PRO A 965 -41.76 30.67 -6.70
C PRO A 965 -41.57 31.74 -7.75
N ASP A 966 -42.17 31.53 -8.92
CA ASP A 966 -42.20 32.54 -9.97
C ASP A 966 -42.79 33.85 -9.44
N ASP A 967 -42.44 34.97 -10.08
CA ASP A 967 -43.07 36.24 -9.75
C ASP A 967 -44.56 36.16 -10.01
N ALA A 968 -45.35 36.48 -8.99
CA ALA A 968 -46.79 36.56 -9.13
C ALA A 968 -47.09 37.65 -10.15
N GLY A 969 -47.56 37.26 -11.33
CA GLY A 969 -48.16 38.19 -12.28
C GLY A 969 -49.17 39.06 -11.54
N SER A 970 -49.20 40.36 -11.86
CA SER A 970 -50.00 41.34 -11.13
C SER A 970 -51.48 40.92 -11.08
N LEU A 971 -52.00 40.64 -9.88
CA LEU A 971 -53.42 40.40 -9.67
C LEU A 971 -54.16 41.76 -9.74
N LEU A 972 -54.77 42.04 -10.88
CA LEU A 972 -55.67 43.18 -11.04
C LEU A 972 -57.05 42.81 -10.46
N ILE A 973 -57.33 43.21 -9.22
CA ILE A 973 -58.69 43.16 -8.68
C ILE A 973 -59.41 44.42 -9.17
N LEU A 974 -60.17 44.31 -10.26
CA LEU A 974 -61.19 45.29 -10.61
C LEU A 974 -62.37 45.10 -9.64
N ARG A 975 -62.65 46.14 -8.86
CA ARG A 975 -63.89 46.25 -8.09
C ARG A 975 -65.00 46.82 -8.95
#